data_AF-A0A938SWA1-F1
#
_entry.id   AF-A0A938SWA1-F1
#
_cell.length_a   1.000
_cell.length_b   1.000
_cell.length_c   1.000
_cell.angle_alpha   90.00
_cell.angle_beta   90.00
_cell.angle_gamma   90.00
#
_symmetry.space_group_name_H-M   'P 1'
#
loop_
_entity.id
_entity.type
_entity.pdbx_description
1 polymer ?
#
loop_
_entity_poly.entity_id
_entity_poly.type
_entity_poly.pdbx_seq_one_letter_code
_entity_poly.pdbx_strand_id
1 'polypeptide(L)'
;AWEAVRLLRELGLVPRRTLRLVLFADEEQTQAGAKAYAAAHAEELACHRAALECDSGGFRPVGFRVEADSLTVLRLRDLAAPLLALLDAADIGPGGSGVDVSTLVEQGVVGIGHRVDSARYFDYHHSPADTFDKIDGKALAQNVAAVAIMAYALAEEPGPPCAGAAAAGYGQPKGACARAQAMIAATSGAKAIQAGATALRAGGSSADAAVTIALAQTVLCAGAWDSFAGMLYALHYEAATGEVVALNAGFDIPRAETDPLSIPRAPTPSGRTALVGGFTAGLDSLHGRFGRLPWSTLVQPAIALADTGFVVDAFLARILKAREALLSRTEAARAIFLREGRLPVAGDRLQQTTLAATLRALAELRSAPFYTGEWAARCVDAVRAEGGRLTAEDLAGYRARFEPPLRMAYHGFALSTLGGSELGGVQLVEGLNLLALAGLPRDPHYSRDAAALHRFIQVCRAGYVLTYSPVYQPDPGRPQPIPWIAPGARIEPAHAAALWQRLQSPGWEAKLAAELSPPPAPASGGHSDCIVVVDAAGDITVLVHSINTSLWGATGIFVDGVSIPDPASFQQDMMARAGAGQRLPNVVNPVIALRDGQPVLAAGAIGNALHECMLQAVVDILDCGLTPRQSMAMPRFWGPWWGGEASEYARQAIEADAFAPDVVAGVEALGQPLRAMTAAERRSRVSYWAAIQLDPATGLRCAAAPPEFDGLVEVLGR
;
A
#
# COMPACT_ATOMS: atom_id res chain seq x y z
N ALA A 1 -6.49 -35.15 20.73
CA ALA A 1 -7.42 -34.02 20.91
C ALA A 1 -8.52 -34.26 21.96
N TRP A 2 -9.33 -35.34 21.87
CA TRP A 2 -10.41 -35.62 22.83
C TRP A 2 -9.98 -35.63 24.31
N GLU A 3 -8.90 -36.35 24.61
CA GLU A 3 -8.34 -36.44 25.95
C GLU A 3 -7.81 -35.10 26.49
N ALA A 4 -7.37 -34.18 25.61
CA ALA A 4 -6.93 -32.85 26.02
C ALA A 4 -8.12 -32.01 26.53
N VAL A 5 -9.27 -32.08 25.85
CA VAL A 5 -10.50 -31.40 26.30
C VAL A 5 -11.04 -32.03 27.59
N ARG A 6 -11.01 -33.36 27.71
CA ARG A 6 -11.37 -34.06 28.96
C ARG A 6 -10.48 -33.60 30.12
N LEU A 7 -9.17 -33.53 29.91
CA LEU A 7 -8.20 -33.10 30.92
C LEU A 7 -8.46 -31.66 31.39
N LEU A 8 -8.70 -30.71 30.46
CA LEU A 8 -9.05 -29.33 30.83
C LEU A 8 -10.32 -29.27 31.69
N ARG A 9 -11.33 -30.09 31.34
CA ARG A 9 -12.59 -30.19 32.10
C ARG A 9 -12.39 -30.76 33.50
N GLU A 10 -11.56 -31.80 33.65
CA GLU A 10 -11.26 -32.42 34.96
C GLU A 10 -10.47 -31.49 35.88
N LEU A 11 -9.59 -30.67 35.30
CA LEU A 11 -8.85 -29.64 36.04
C LEU A 11 -9.72 -28.43 36.43
N GLY A 12 -11.00 -28.39 36.03
CA GLY A 12 -11.90 -27.27 36.31
C GLY A 12 -11.54 -25.99 35.56
N LEU A 13 -10.76 -26.09 34.48
CA LEU A 13 -10.32 -24.95 33.69
C LEU A 13 -11.43 -24.54 32.71
N VAL A 14 -12.01 -23.35 32.92
CA VAL A 14 -13.01 -22.77 32.03
C VAL A 14 -12.33 -21.68 31.19
N PRO A 15 -12.06 -21.94 29.90
CA PRO A 15 -11.43 -20.95 29.06
C PRO A 15 -12.38 -19.78 28.72
N ARG A 16 -11.81 -18.61 28.44
CA ARG A 16 -12.55 -17.41 27.99
C ARG A 16 -13.24 -17.59 26.64
N ARG A 17 -12.74 -18.49 25.79
CA ARG A 17 -13.34 -18.85 24.49
C ARG A 17 -13.76 -20.31 24.45
N THR A 18 -14.75 -20.58 23.61
CA THR A 18 -15.20 -21.93 23.31
C THR A 18 -14.09 -22.74 22.64
N LEU A 19 -13.74 -23.88 23.24
CA LEU A 19 -12.97 -24.93 22.58
C LEU A 19 -13.96 -25.88 21.90
N ARG A 20 -13.89 -25.98 20.57
CA ARG A 20 -14.71 -26.90 19.77
C ARG A 20 -13.84 -28.07 19.33
N LEU A 21 -14.29 -29.27 19.65
CA LEU A 21 -13.71 -30.50 19.12
C LEU A 21 -14.57 -30.98 17.95
N VAL A 22 -13.92 -31.19 16.82
CA VAL A 22 -14.58 -31.57 15.57
C VAL A 22 -14.08 -32.96 15.18
N LEU A 23 -15.01 -33.83 14.78
CA LEU A 23 -14.68 -35.13 14.21
C LEU A 23 -15.22 -35.18 12.79
N PHE A 24 -14.34 -35.42 11.85
CA PHE A 24 -14.68 -35.76 10.48
C PHE A 24 -13.66 -36.76 9.95
N ALA A 25 -13.96 -37.39 8.82
CA ALA A 25 -13.12 -38.41 8.20
C ALA A 25 -12.79 -38.01 6.76
N ASP A 26 -11.99 -38.84 6.08
CA ASP A 26 -11.64 -38.71 4.67
C ASP A 26 -10.56 -37.65 4.36
N GLU A 27 -9.59 -37.44 5.25
CA GLU A 27 -8.40 -36.62 5.00
C GLU A 27 -7.60 -37.16 3.80
N GLU A 28 -7.22 -38.45 3.87
CA GLU A 28 -6.28 -39.12 2.97
C GLU A 28 -6.74 -39.31 1.51
N GLN A 29 -8.04 -39.21 1.22
CA GLN A 29 -8.54 -39.38 -0.15
C GLN A 29 -9.02 -38.07 -0.77
N THR A 30 -9.86 -37.29 -0.07
CA THR A 30 -10.50 -36.12 -0.68
C THR A 30 -10.63 -34.88 0.21
N GLN A 31 -10.36 -35.01 1.52
CA GLN A 31 -10.64 -34.02 2.56
C GLN A 31 -12.13 -33.64 2.67
N ALA A 32 -13.04 -34.56 2.30
CA ALA A 32 -14.48 -34.25 2.27
C ALA A 32 -14.99 -33.74 3.62
N GLY A 33 -14.49 -34.32 4.72
CA GLY A 33 -14.80 -33.91 6.08
C GLY A 33 -14.42 -32.46 6.41
N ALA A 34 -13.16 -32.09 6.17
CA ALA A 34 -12.65 -30.74 6.41
C ALA A 34 -13.37 -29.70 5.55
N LYS A 35 -13.59 -30.01 4.26
CA LYS A 35 -14.33 -29.14 3.33
C LYS A 35 -15.78 -28.96 3.74
N ALA A 36 -16.47 -30.03 4.15
CA ALA A 36 -17.85 -29.97 4.62
C ALA A 36 -17.96 -29.15 5.91
N TYR A 37 -17.02 -29.32 6.85
CA TYR A 37 -16.99 -28.53 8.09
C TYR A 37 -16.78 -27.04 7.80
N ALA A 38 -15.80 -26.70 6.96
CA ALA A 38 -15.54 -25.31 6.59
C ALA A 38 -16.73 -24.67 5.87
N ALA A 39 -17.43 -25.41 5.00
CA ALA A 39 -18.64 -24.94 4.34
C ALA A 39 -19.82 -24.76 5.32
N ALA A 40 -20.04 -25.72 6.23
CA ALA A 40 -21.14 -25.67 7.19
C ALA A 40 -20.99 -24.53 8.21
N HIS A 41 -19.76 -24.11 8.49
CA HIS A 41 -19.45 -23.05 9.45
C HIS A 41 -18.85 -21.80 8.80
N ALA A 42 -19.07 -21.59 7.50
CA ALA A 42 -18.53 -20.44 6.77
C ALA A 42 -18.88 -19.09 7.42
N GLU A 43 -20.09 -18.97 7.98
CA GLU A 43 -20.57 -17.78 8.67
C GLU A 43 -19.92 -17.55 10.04
N GLU A 44 -19.34 -18.59 10.63
CA GLU A 44 -18.68 -18.56 11.94
C GLU A 44 -17.16 -18.40 11.84
N LEU A 45 -16.58 -18.43 10.63
CA LEU A 45 -15.12 -18.40 10.44
C LEU A 45 -14.46 -17.16 11.02
N ALA A 46 -15.14 -16.00 10.97
CA ALA A 46 -14.66 -14.77 11.60
C ALA A 46 -14.48 -14.90 13.12
N CYS A 47 -15.12 -15.89 13.73
CA CYS A 47 -15.03 -16.20 15.16
C CYS A 47 -14.08 -17.38 15.46
N HIS A 48 -13.56 -18.08 14.45
CA HIS A 48 -12.52 -19.08 14.62
C HIS A 48 -11.15 -18.43 14.77
N ARG A 49 -10.56 -18.52 15.97
CA ARG A 49 -9.27 -17.88 16.27
C ARG A 49 -8.07 -18.67 15.76
N ALA A 50 -8.14 -19.99 15.84
CA ALA A 50 -7.14 -20.92 15.36
C ALA A 50 -7.77 -22.30 15.14
N ALA A 51 -7.17 -23.11 14.28
CA ALA A 51 -7.49 -24.51 14.09
C ALA A 51 -6.22 -25.33 14.38
N LEU A 52 -6.35 -26.30 15.28
CA LEU A 52 -5.24 -27.14 15.74
C LEU A 52 -5.51 -28.59 15.35
N GLU A 53 -4.53 -29.23 14.75
CA GLU A 53 -4.56 -30.66 14.42
C GLU A 53 -3.32 -31.41 14.90
N CYS A 54 -3.43 -32.74 14.85
CA CYS A 54 -2.42 -33.68 15.31
C CYS A 54 -2.36 -34.87 14.36
N ASP A 55 -1.57 -34.75 13.30
CA ASP A 55 -1.48 -35.77 12.25
C ASP A 55 -0.26 -36.71 12.44
N SER A 56 0.80 -36.22 13.09
CA SER A 56 2.11 -36.92 13.12
C SER A 56 2.22 -38.11 14.09
N GLY A 57 1.11 -38.66 14.60
CA GLY A 57 1.10 -39.82 15.51
C GLY A 57 1.40 -39.52 16.99
N GLY A 58 1.63 -40.57 17.79
CA GLY A 58 1.73 -40.53 19.25
C GLY A 58 3.13 -40.46 19.86
N PHE A 59 4.16 -40.11 19.08
CA PHE A 59 5.55 -40.02 19.55
C PHE A 59 5.77 -38.83 20.50
N ARG A 60 6.93 -38.74 21.16
CA ARG A 60 7.23 -37.67 22.13
C ARG A 60 7.02 -36.28 21.49
N PRO A 61 6.28 -35.35 22.13
CA PRO A 61 6.06 -34.02 21.58
C PRO A 61 7.36 -33.22 21.54
N VAL A 62 7.53 -32.40 20.50
CA VAL A 62 8.67 -31.47 20.35
C VAL A 62 8.22 -30.02 20.22
N GLY A 63 6.98 -29.78 19.77
CA GLY A 63 6.38 -28.45 19.76
C GLY A 63 5.31 -28.29 18.70
N PHE A 64 5.27 -27.13 18.04
CA PHE A 64 4.22 -26.79 17.09
C PHE A 64 4.78 -26.06 15.87
N ARG A 65 4.09 -26.20 14.74
CA ARG A 65 4.26 -25.35 13.57
C ARG A 65 3.01 -24.51 13.36
N VAL A 66 3.21 -23.24 13.07
CA VAL A 66 2.13 -22.26 12.97
C VAL A 66 2.12 -21.71 11.56
N GLU A 67 0.97 -21.83 10.91
CA GLU A 67 0.71 -21.29 9.59
C GLU A 67 0.02 -19.94 9.74
N ALA A 68 0.86 -18.90 9.95
CA ALA A 68 0.44 -17.52 10.13
C ALA A 68 1.62 -16.56 9.87
N ASP A 69 1.36 -15.25 9.96
CA ASP A 69 2.40 -14.23 9.92
C ASP A 69 3.38 -14.35 11.12
N SER A 70 4.61 -13.87 10.94
CA SER A 70 5.68 -13.99 11.94
C SER A 70 5.33 -13.37 13.31
N LEU A 71 4.49 -12.33 13.36
CA LEU A 71 4.08 -11.73 14.64
C LEU A 71 3.11 -12.66 15.38
N THR A 72 2.17 -13.29 14.66
CA THR A 72 1.32 -14.33 15.22
C THR A 72 2.14 -15.52 15.72
N VAL A 73 3.16 -15.96 14.97
CA VAL A 73 4.05 -17.05 15.41
C VAL A 73 4.82 -16.68 16.70
N LEU A 74 5.42 -15.48 16.75
CA LEU A 74 6.13 -14.99 17.93
C LEU A 74 5.20 -14.86 19.14
N ARG A 75 4.00 -14.33 18.94
CA ARG A 75 2.99 -14.20 20.00
C ARG A 75 2.60 -15.57 20.59
N LEU A 76 2.35 -16.56 19.74
CA LEU A 76 2.02 -17.91 20.20
C LEU A 76 3.20 -18.58 20.91
N ARG A 77 4.42 -18.32 20.45
CA ARG A 77 5.63 -18.77 21.14
C ARG A 77 5.72 -18.17 22.54
N ASP A 78 5.58 -16.86 22.68
CA ASP A 78 5.69 -16.19 23.99
C ASP A 78 4.59 -16.64 24.96
N LEU A 79 3.41 -16.97 24.43
CA LEU A 79 2.26 -17.43 25.20
C LEU A 79 2.41 -18.87 25.71
N ALA A 80 2.78 -19.81 24.82
CA ALA A 80 2.71 -21.24 25.12
C ALA A 80 4.07 -21.89 25.45
N ALA A 81 5.19 -21.36 24.93
CA ALA A 81 6.51 -21.96 25.12
C ALA A 81 6.93 -22.12 26.59
N PRO A 82 6.64 -21.17 27.52
CA PRO A 82 7.02 -21.34 28.93
C PRO A 82 6.39 -22.57 29.59
N LEU A 83 5.13 -22.88 29.25
CA LEU A 83 4.42 -24.04 29.79
C LEU A 83 4.83 -25.32 29.06
N LEU A 84 5.02 -25.25 27.74
CA LEU A 84 5.44 -26.39 26.93
C LEU A 84 6.89 -26.82 27.19
N ALA A 85 7.74 -25.92 27.70
CA ALA A 85 9.09 -26.25 28.14
C ALA A 85 9.10 -27.29 29.26
N LEU A 86 8.04 -27.38 30.09
CA LEU A 86 7.88 -28.42 31.11
C LEU A 86 7.75 -29.84 30.52
N LEU A 87 7.47 -29.93 29.22
CA LEU A 87 7.32 -31.17 28.47
C LEU A 87 8.43 -31.39 27.42
N ASP A 88 9.47 -30.54 27.41
CA ASP A 88 10.46 -30.47 26.34
C ASP A 88 9.85 -30.26 24.93
N ALA A 89 8.72 -29.55 24.87
CA ALA A 89 7.91 -29.36 23.67
C ALA A 89 7.77 -27.87 23.25
N ALA A 90 8.80 -27.06 23.53
CA ALA A 90 8.74 -25.60 23.34
C ALA A 90 9.15 -25.13 21.93
N ASP A 91 9.43 -26.02 20.97
CA ASP A 91 9.79 -25.64 19.61
C ASP A 91 8.56 -25.17 18.82
N ILE A 92 8.24 -23.88 18.95
CA ILE A 92 7.17 -23.20 18.20
C ILE A 92 7.81 -22.32 17.13
N GLY A 93 7.48 -22.58 15.87
CA GLY A 93 8.00 -21.84 14.72
C GLY A 93 7.04 -21.84 13.53
N PRO A 94 7.36 -21.09 12.46
CA PRO A 94 6.54 -21.06 11.26
C PRO A 94 6.60 -22.42 10.54
N GLY A 95 5.47 -22.87 10.00
CA GLY A 95 5.40 -24.09 9.20
C GLY A 95 3.97 -24.60 9.04
N GLY A 96 3.81 -25.65 8.24
CA GLY A 96 2.48 -26.19 7.92
C GLY A 96 1.74 -26.66 9.17
N SER A 97 0.45 -26.35 9.20
CA SER A 97 -0.44 -26.83 10.26
C SER A 97 -0.99 -28.21 10.04
N GLY A 98 -0.84 -28.72 8.81
CA GLY A 98 -1.33 -30.01 8.32
C GLY A 98 -2.72 -29.90 7.68
N VAL A 99 -3.21 -31.05 7.20
CA VAL A 99 -4.11 -31.11 6.06
C VAL A 99 -5.59 -30.98 6.45
N ASP A 100 -5.97 -31.49 7.62
CA ASP A 100 -7.34 -31.44 8.15
C ASP A 100 -7.81 -30.01 8.43
N VAL A 101 -6.88 -29.09 8.72
CA VAL A 101 -7.22 -27.68 8.96
C VAL A 101 -6.95 -26.77 7.76
N SER A 102 -6.31 -27.27 6.70
CA SER A 102 -5.88 -26.48 5.53
C SER A 102 -7.00 -25.62 4.92
N THR A 103 -8.21 -26.16 4.76
CA THR A 103 -9.37 -25.43 4.20
C THR A 103 -9.82 -24.25 5.07
N LEU A 104 -9.60 -24.32 6.39
CA LEU A 104 -9.85 -23.19 7.30
C LEU A 104 -8.73 -22.16 7.22
N VAL A 105 -7.48 -22.61 7.05
CA VAL A 105 -6.31 -21.74 6.89
C VAL A 105 -6.38 -20.92 5.60
N GLU A 106 -6.79 -21.55 4.50
CA GLU A 106 -7.08 -20.88 3.21
C GLU A 106 -8.12 -19.76 3.35
N GLN A 107 -8.99 -19.85 4.37
CA GLN A 107 -10.03 -18.88 4.68
C GLN A 107 -9.63 -17.89 5.80
N GLY A 108 -8.36 -17.89 6.20
CA GLY A 108 -7.78 -16.90 7.12
C GLY A 108 -7.75 -17.30 8.59
N VAL A 109 -8.10 -18.55 8.94
CA VAL A 109 -7.95 -19.07 10.31
C VAL A 109 -6.48 -19.45 10.56
N VAL A 110 -5.93 -19.12 11.72
CA VAL A 110 -4.55 -19.50 12.07
C VAL A 110 -4.46 -21.03 12.19
N GLY A 111 -3.60 -21.66 11.38
CA GLY A 111 -3.35 -23.09 11.43
C GLY A 111 -2.26 -23.44 12.44
N ILE A 112 -2.45 -24.51 13.22
CA ILE A 112 -1.47 -25.00 14.19
C ILE A 112 -1.32 -26.52 14.08
N GLY A 113 -0.13 -26.95 13.69
CA GLY A 113 0.24 -28.36 13.57
C GLY A 113 1.06 -28.82 14.76
N HIS A 114 0.57 -29.84 15.47
CA HIS A 114 1.30 -30.46 16.57
C HIS A 114 2.48 -31.30 16.05
N ARG A 115 3.66 -31.12 16.64
CA ARG A 115 4.90 -31.78 16.23
C ARG A 115 5.38 -32.76 17.28
N VAL A 116 5.77 -33.94 16.80
CA VAL A 116 6.39 -35.00 17.58
C VAL A 116 7.76 -35.37 17.01
N ASP A 117 8.54 -36.13 17.77
CA ASP A 117 9.78 -36.73 17.32
C ASP A 117 9.51 -37.74 16.19
N SER A 118 9.85 -37.35 14.97
CA SER A 118 9.55 -38.11 13.76
C SER A 118 10.63 -39.12 13.36
N ALA A 119 11.65 -39.36 14.21
CA ALA A 119 12.76 -40.26 13.89
C ALA A 119 12.31 -41.69 13.53
N ARG A 120 11.15 -42.10 14.02
CA ARG A 120 10.55 -43.43 13.79
C ARG A 120 9.20 -43.37 13.08
N TYR A 121 8.89 -42.23 12.46
CA TYR A 121 7.60 -41.98 11.85
C TYR A 121 7.25 -43.06 10.81
N PHE A 122 8.12 -43.29 9.82
CA PHE A 122 7.90 -44.30 8.78
C PHE A 122 8.15 -45.75 9.22
N ASP A 123 8.69 -45.99 10.43
CA ASP A 123 8.81 -47.34 10.98
C ASP A 123 7.42 -47.92 11.34
N TYR A 124 6.46 -47.04 11.62
CA TYR A 124 5.16 -47.40 12.18
C TYR A 124 4.00 -46.71 11.48
N HIS A 125 4.05 -45.39 11.32
CA HIS A 125 2.97 -44.58 10.77
C HIS A 125 2.80 -44.79 9.26
N HIS A 126 1.56 -44.87 8.77
CA HIS A 126 1.18 -45.37 7.44
C HIS A 126 1.72 -46.76 7.08
N SER A 127 1.98 -47.62 8.07
CA SER A 127 2.42 -48.99 7.85
C SER A 127 1.49 -50.00 8.54
N PRO A 128 1.50 -51.28 8.13
CA PRO A 128 0.79 -52.34 8.86
C PRO A 128 1.27 -52.56 10.30
N ALA A 129 2.40 -51.96 10.70
CA ALA A 129 2.93 -52.01 12.05
C ALA A 129 2.33 -50.94 12.99
N ASP A 130 1.40 -50.11 12.51
CA ASP A 130 0.66 -49.13 13.32
C ASP A 130 -0.39 -49.81 14.20
N THR A 131 0.07 -50.43 15.29
CA THR A 131 -0.76 -51.19 16.22
C THR A 131 -0.64 -50.63 17.65
N PHE A 132 -1.70 -50.81 18.45
CA PHE A 132 -1.80 -50.23 19.81
C PHE A 132 -0.65 -50.59 20.75
N ASP A 133 0.01 -51.73 20.57
CA ASP A 133 1.17 -52.15 21.39
C ASP A 133 2.43 -51.31 21.14
N LYS A 134 2.45 -50.46 20.11
CA LYS A 134 3.54 -49.50 19.83
C LYS A 134 3.34 -48.15 20.48
N ILE A 135 2.18 -47.91 21.10
CA ILE A 135 1.87 -46.66 21.78
C ILE A 135 2.59 -46.61 23.12
N ASP A 136 3.52 -45.66 23.26
CA ASP A 136 4.10 -45.31 24.55
C ASP A 136 3.09 -44.46 25.34
N GLY A 137 2.59 -45.00 26.45
CA GLY A 137 1.59 -44.33 27.29
C GLY A 137 2.08 -43.02 27.90
N LYS A 138 3.39 -42.87 28.15
CA LYS A 138 3.98 -41.63 28.66
C LYS A 138 4.06 -40.59 27.54
N ALA A 139 4.51 -40.96 26.36
CA ALA A 139 4.54 -40.06 25.21
C ALA A 139 3.13 -39.58 24.84
N LEU A 140 2.15 -40.50 24.81
CA LEU A 140 0.75 -40.16 24.59
C LEU A 140 0.22 -39.16 25.63
N ALA A 141 0.51 -39.38 26.92
CA ALA A 141 0.12 -38.45 27.98
C ALA A 141 0.77 -37.06 27.81
N GLN A 142 2.03 -37.00 27.37
CA GLN A 142 2.72 -35.74 27.07
C GLN A 142 2.11 -35.01 25.87
N ASN A 143 1.72 -35.72 24.81
CA ASN A 143 1.00 -35.14 23.67
C ASN A 143 -0.35 -34.56 24.09
N VAL A 144 -1.10 -35.29 24.91
CA VAL A 144 -2.37 -34.82 25.48
C VAL A 144 -2.16 -33.53 26.26
N ALA A 145 -1.13 -33.47 27.11
CA ALA A 145 -0.78 -32.27 27.87
C ALA A 145 -0.35 -31.10 26.96
N ALA A 146 0.48 -31.35 25.95
CA ALA A 146 0.95 -30.31 25.01
C ALA A 146 -0.21 -29.69 24.22
N VAL A 147 -1.12 -30.51 23.71
CA VAL A 147 -2.34 -30.05 23.01
C VAL A 147 -3.27 -29.30 23.96
N ALA A 148 -3.43 -29.77 25.20
CA ALA A 148 -4.25 -29.08 26.21
C ALA A 148 -3.68 -27.69 26.57
N ILE A 149 -2.36 -27.59 26.74
CA ILE A 149 -1.67 -26.33 27.03
C ILE A 149 -1.87 -25.35 25.87
N MET A 150 -1.59 -25.77 24.63
CA MET A 150 -1.73 -24.91 23.45
C MET A 150 -3.18 -24.45 23.27
N ALA A 151 -4.14 -25.38 23.33
CA ALA A 151 -5.56 -25.06 23.19
C ALA A 151 -6.05 -24.10 24.27
N TYR A 152 -5.69 -24.34 25.54
CA TYR A 152 -6.10 -23.48 26.64
C TYR A 152 -5.47 -22.09 26.57
N ALA A 153 -4.16 -22.03 26.27
CA ALA A 153 -3.44 -20.78 26.09
C ALA A 153 -4.09 -19.90 25.01
N LEU A 154 -4.39 -20.48 23.84
CA LEU A 154 -5.12 -19.80 22.75
C LEU A 154 -6.50 -19.31 23.19
N ALA A 155 -7.23 -20.13 23.93
CA ALA A 155 -8.58 -19.81 24.36
C ALA A 155 -8.61 -18.71 25.44
N GLU A 156 -7.54 -18.55 26.22
CA GLU A 156 -7.37 -17.49 27.23
C GLU A 156 -6.91 -16.14 26.69
N GLU A 157 -6.47 -16.04 25.42
CA GLU A 157 -5.97 -14.80 24.84
C GLU A 157 -7.03 -13.66 24.92
N PRO A 158 -6.72 -12.43 25.32
CA PRO A 158 -7.67 -11.32 25.20
C PRO A 158 -7.96 -10.99 23.73
N GLY A 159 -9.23 -10.77 23.35
CA GLY A 159 -9.61 -10.38 21.99
C GLY A 159 -11.09 -10.01 21.90
N PRO A 160 -11.52 -9.34 20.82
CA PRO A 160 -12.92 -8.89 20.69
C PRO A 160 -13.88 -10.08 20.72
N PRO A 161 -15.10 -9.92 21.28
CA PRO A 161 -16.14 -10.94 21.20
C PRO A 161 -16.52 -11.21 19.74
N CYS A 162 -17.04 -12.41 19.47
CA CYS A 162 -17.58 -12.80 18.17
C CYS A 162 -18.66 -11.79 17.75
N ALA A 163 -18.35 -10.94 16.78
CA ALA A 163 -19.32 -10.07 16.15
C ALA A 163 -20.10 -10.92 15.15
N GLY A 164 -21.40 -11.13 15.39
CA GLY A 164 -22.28 -11.77 14.43
C GLY A 164 -22.17 -11.09 13.06
N ALA A 165 -22.19 -11.91 12.00
CA ALA A 165 -22.03 -11.59 10.59
C ALA A 165 -22.16 -10.09 10.22
N ALA A 166 -21.07 -9.36 10.38
CA ALA A 166 -20.72 -8.27 9.49
C ALA A 166 -19.74 -8.87 8.49
N ALA A 167 -20.09 -8.78 7.20
CA ALA A 167 -19.40 -9.31 6.03
C ALA A 167 -17.90 -9.53 6.23
N ALA A 168 -17.38 -10.71 5.85
CA ALA A 168 -15.96 -11.07 5.75
C ALA A 168 -15.07 -9.82 5.59
N GLY A 169 -14.61 -9.31 6.74
CA GLY A 169 -14.00 -7.99 6.86
C GLY A 169 -12.51 -8.11 6.67
N TYR A 170 -11.97 -7.22 5.85
CA TYR A 170 -10.54 -7.00 5.61
C TYR A 170 -9.70 -7.12 6.89
N GLY A 171 -8.47 -7.65 6.75
CA GLY A 171 -7.51 -7.72 7.84
C GLY A 171 -7.36 -6.37 8.54
N GLN A 172 -7.16 -6.40 9.86
CA GLN A 172 -6.92 -5.19 10.64
C GLN A 172 -5.71 -4.41 10.07
N PRO A 173 -5.75 -3.06 10.05
CA PRO A 173 -4.60 -2.25 9.68
C PRO A 173 -3.33 -2.74 10.37
N LYS A 174 -2.29 -3.01 9.58
CA LYS A 174 -0.98 -3.38 10.11
C LYS A 174 -0.37 -2.13 10.72
N GLY A 175 -0.36 -2.08 12.04
CA GLY A 175 0.16 -0.93 12.78
C GLY A 175 0.89 -1.35 14.03
N ALA A 176 1.91 -0.59 14.39
CA ALA A 176 2.73 -0.82 15.56
C ALA A 176 3.04 0.51 16.25
N CYS A 177 3.06 0.48 17.58
CA CYS A 177 3.56 1.57 18.41
C CYS A 177 4.69 1.02 19.26
N ALA A 178 5.88 1.56 19.13
CA ALA A 178 7.06 1.10 19.85
C ALA A 178 8.06 2.23 20.07
N ARG A 179 8.83 2.12 21.16
CA ARG A 179 10.08 2.86 21.28
C ARG A 179 11.11 2.16 20.39
N ALA A 180 11.41 2.77 19.26
CA ALA A 180 12.24 2.16 18.22
C ALA A 180 13.32 3.13 17.75
N GLN A 181 14.49 2.60 17.38
CA GLN A 181 15.54 3.41 16.77
C GLN A 181 15.22 3.70 15.31
N ALA A 182 14.62 2.75 14.60
CA ALA A 182 14.18 2.93 13.22
C ALA A 182 12.81 2.31 12.99
N MET A 183 12.08 2.83 12.00
CA MET A 183 10.74 2.36 11.66
C MET A 183 10.47 2.59 10.17
N ILE A 184 9.81 1.63 9.55
CA ILE A 184 9.38 1.69 8.15
C ILE A 184 7.88 1.44 8.10
N ALA A 185 7.17 2.23 7.29
CA ALA A 185 5.80 1.95 6.88
C ALA A 185 5.71 2.12 5.36
N ALA A 186 5.19 1.12 4.64
CA ALA A 186 4.99 1.24 3.20
C ALA A 186 3.72 0.52 2.74
N THR A 187 3.17 0.98 1.61
CA THR A 187 1.86 0.57 1.10
C THR A 187 1.81 -0.80 0.47
N SER A 188 2.95 -1.34 0.02
CA SER A 188 3.01 -2.67 -0.60
C SER A 188 4.35 -3.38 -0.41
N GLY A 189 4.36 -4.68 -0.68
CA GLY A 189 5.58 -5.45 -0.91
C GLY A 189 6.39 -5.74 0.34
N ALA A 190 5.87 -6.59 1.25
CA ALA A 190 6.56 -6.96 2.49
C ALA A 190 8.03 -7.38 2.30
N LYS A 191 8.36 -8.12 1.23
CA LYS A 191 9.75 -8.49 0.90
C LYS A 191 10.65 -7.29 0.60
N ALA A 192 10.12 -6.27 -0.08
CA ALA A 192 10.83 -5.02 -0.31
C ALA A 192 11.08 -4.27 1.00
N ILE A 193 10.07 -4.22 1.87
CA ILE A 193 10.13 -3.59 3.19
C ILE A 193 11.19 -4.29 4.08
N GLN A 194 11.23 -5.62 4.05
CA GLN A 194 12.27 -6.41 4.73
C GLN A 194 13.68 -6.15 4.19
N ALA A 195 13.83 -5.94 2.88
CA ALA A 195 15.11 -5.55 2.29
C ALA A 195 15.54 -4.16 2.79
N GLY A 196 14.61 -3.19 2.87
CA GLY A 196 14.86 -1.89 3.50
C GLY A 196 15.24 -1.98 4.97
N ALA A 197 14.56 -2.82 5.75
CA ALA A 197 14.91 -3.08 7.14
C ALA A 197 16.32 -3.69 7.27
N THR A 198 16.72 -4.54 6.32
CA THR A 198 18.07 -5.10 6.26
C THR A 198 19.11 -4.01 5.96
N ALA A 199 18.82 -3.07 5.06
CA ALA A 199 19.68 -1.91 4.80
C ALA A 199 19.86 -1.04 6.07
N LEU A 200 18.79 -0.78 6.83
CA LEU A 200 18.89 -0.06 8.11
C LEU A 200 19.74 -0.83 9.14
N ARG A 201 19.55 -2.15 9.28
CA ARG A 201 20.37 -2.99 10.17
C ARG A 201 21.85 -3.00 9.78
N ALA A 202 22.15 -2.83 8.49
CA ALA A 202 23.51 -2.71 7.98
C ALA A 202 24.12 -1.30 8.17
N GLY A 203 23.42 -0.37 8.84
CA GLY A 203 23.90 0.99 9.10
C GLY A 203 23.54 2.01 8.02
N GLY A 204 22.64 1.66 7.09
CA GLY A 204 22.11 2.58 6.09
C GLY A 204 21.23 3.70 6.66
N SER A 205 21.08 4.77 5.90
CA SER A 205 20.17 5.88 6.24
C SER A 205 18.71 5.59 5.86
N SER A 206 17.81 6.49 6.25
CA SER A 206 16.41 6.47 5.80
C SER A 206 16.31 6.50 4.27
N ALA A 207 17.21 7.22 3.60
CA ALA A 207 17.29 7.27 2.14
C ALA A 207 17.76 5.94 1.53
N ASP A 208 18.78 5.28 2.11
CA ASP A 208 19.24 3.96 1.64
C ASP A 208 18.13 2.91 1.71
N ALA A 209 17.39 2.90 2.82
CA ALA A 209 16.26 2.00 3.02
C ALA A 209 15.13 2.29 2.02
N ALA A 210 14.74 3.56 1.86
CA ALA A 210 13.71 3.94 0.89
C ALA A 210 14.09 3.57 -0.55
N VAL A 211 15.36 3.76 -0.94
CA VAL A 211 15.87 3.37 -2.25
C VAL A 211 15.81 1.85 -2.45
N THR A 212 16.26 1.08 -1.46
CA THR A 212 16.23 -0.38 -1.50
C THR A 212 14.80 -0.91 -1.67
N ILE A 213 13.86 -0.34 -0.91
CA ILE A 213 12.44 -0.73 -0.97
C ILE A 213 11.87 -0.38 -2.34
N ALA A 214 12.07 0.84 -2.85
CA ALA A 214 11.51 1.26 -4.13
C ALA A 214 11.99 0.37 -5.29
N LEU A 215 13.29 0.06 -5.35
CA LEU A 215 13.85 -0.84 -6.38
C LEU A 215 13.22 -2.24 -6.31
N ALA A 216 13.04 -2.79 -5.10
CA ALA A 216 12.44 -4.11 -4.91
C ALA A 216 10.93 -4.13 -5.20
N GLN A 217 10.20 -3.07 -4.84
CA GLN A 217 8.77 -2.91 -5.17
C GLN A 217 8.55 -2.94 -6.68
N THR A 218 9.37 -2.22 -7.46
CA THR A 218 9.27 -2.21 -8.92
C THR A 218 9.44 -3.60 -9.55
N VAL A 219 10.30 -4.45 -8.98
CA VAL A 219 10.47 -5.85 -9.42
C VAL A 219 9.26 -6.68 -9.04
N LEU A 220 8.77 -6.57 -7.79
CA LEU A 220 7.66 -7.35 -7.25
C LEU A 220 6.32 -7.02 -7.92
N CYS A 221 6.12 -5.78 -8.37
CA CYS A 221 4.95 -5.40 -9.15
C CYS A 221 5.09 -5.74 -10.65
N ALA A 222 6.21 -6.33 -11.09
CA ALA A 222 6.50 -6.67 -12.49
C ALA A 222 6.22 -5.52 -13.48
N GLY A 223 6.55 -4.27 -13.09
CA GLY A 223 6.32 -3.11 -13.95
C GLY A 223 4.86 -2.62 -14.02
N ALA A 224 3.95 -3.15 -13.20
CA ALA A 224 2.51 -2.94 -13.32
C ALA A 224 2.03 -1.55 -12.89
N TRP A 225 2.45 -1.07 -11.72
CA TRP A 225 2.10 0.26 -11.21
C TRP A 225 3.33 1.12 -10.90
N ASP A 226 4.51 0.50 -10.80
CA ASP A 226 5.81 1.17 -10.73
C ASP A 226 6.70 0.70 -11.88
N SER A 227 7.64 1.53 -12.30
CA SER A 227 8.62 1.20 -13.35
C SER A 227 9.95 1.88 -13.10
N PHE A 228 11.04 1.25 -13.55
CA PHE A 228 12.36 1.88 -13.60
C PHE A 228 12.41 3.09 -14.56
N ALA A 229 11.44 3.21 -15.48
CA ALA A 229 11.19 4.38 -16.31
C ALA A 229 10.00 5.23 -15.80
N GLY A 230 9.58 5.04 -14.54
CA GLY A 230 8.50 5.78 -13.88
C GLY A 230 8.91 7.14 -13.34
N MET A 231 8.07 7.70 -12.47
CA MET A 231 8.36 8.91 -11.71
C MET A 231 8.65 8.63 -10.23
N LEU A 232 9.26 9.60 -9.57
CA LEU A 232 9.49 9.60 -8.12
C LEU A 232 9.38 11.02 -7.56
N TYR A 233 8.78 11.13 -6.38
CA TYR A 233 8.83 12.33 -5.54
C TYR A 233 9.21 11.95 -4.12
N ALA A 234 9.96 12.80 -3.43
CA ALA A 234 10.28 12.56 -2.03
C ALA A 234 10.33 13.84 -1.19
N LEU A 235 10.06 13.70 0.11
CA LEU A 235 10.46 14.65 1.14
C LEU A 235 11.52 13.98 2.02
N HIS A 236 12.56 14.72 2.35
CA HIS A 236 13.60 14.26 3.26
C HIS A 236 13.79 15.28 4.38
N TYR A 237 13.69 14.84 5.63
CA TYR A 237 14.01 15.62 6.82
C TYR A 237 15.40 15.20 7.32
N GLU A 238 16.31 16.16 7.43
CA GLU A 238 17.65 15.98 7.97
C GLU A 238 17.64 16.35 9.46
N ALA A 239 17.73 15.36 10.36
CA ALA A 239 17.64 15.59 11.81
C ALA A 239 18.76 16.47 12.35
N ALA A 240 19.93 16.43 11.70
CA ALA A 240 21.09 17.24 12.08
C ALA A 240 20.86 18.75 11.89
N THR A 241 20.03 19.16 10.94
CA THR A 241 19.78 20.57 10.61
C THR A 241 18.36 21.01 10.94
N GLY A 242 17.42 20.08 11.06
CA GLY A 242 16.00 20.35 11.20
C GLY A 242 15.32 20.77 9.89
N GLU A 243 16.01 20.67 8.75
CA GLU A 243 15.50 21.10 7.45
C GLU A 243 14.77 19.97 6.71
N VAL A 244 13.71 20.34 5.99
CA VAL A 244 13.03 19.48 5.03
C VAL A 244 13.38 19.92 3.61
N VAL A 245 13.74 18.98 2.75
CA VAL A 245 13.91 19.20 1.31
C VAL A 245 12.94 18.35 0.50
N ALA A 246 12.53 18.86 -0.67
CA ALA A 246 11.75 18.12 -1.63
C ALA A 246 12.63 17.65 -2.80
N LEU A 247 12.41 16.42 -3.26
CA LEU A 247 13.00 15.89 -4.48
C LEU A 247 11.90 15.68 -5.52
N ASN A 248 12.05 16.34 -6.66
CA ASN A 248 11.18 16.24 -7.82
C ASN A 248 11.88 15.45 -8.91
N ALA A 249 11.45 14.20 -9.11
CA ALA A 249 11.88 13.31 -10.19
C ALA A 249 10.65 12.81 -10.98
N GLY A 250 9.75 13.76 -11.29
CA GLY A 250 8.60 13.57 -12.17
C GLY A 250 8.94 13.31 -13.64
N PHE A 251 7.90 13.20 -14.47
CA PHE A 251 8.07 13.03 -15.92
C PHE A 251 8.44 14.35 -16.61
N ASP A 252 9.41 14.37 -17.53
CA ASP A 252 9.60 15.50 -18.45
C ASP A 252 8.88 15.23 -19.78
N ILE A 253 8.21 16.26 -20.30
CA ILE A 253 7.52 16.22 -21.60
C ILE A 253 8.59 16.29 -22.70
N PRO A 254 8.61 15.37 -23.69
CA PRO A 254 9.56 15.45 -24.81
C PRO A 254 9.52 16.82 -25.47
N ARG A 255 10.68 17.42 -25.77
CA ARG A 255 10.75 18.77 -26.39
C ARG A 255 10.03 18.85 -27.73
N ALA A 256 9.96 17.73 -28.44
CA ALA A 256 9.28 17.62 -29.72
C ALA A 256 7.75 17.50 -29.59
N GLU A 257 7.18 17.31 -28.39
CA GLU A 257 5.74 17.20 -28.18
C GLU A 257 5.08 18.58 -27.98
N THR A 258 4.84 19.26 -29.11
CA THR A 258 4.27 20.61 -29.18
C THR A 258 2.74 20.63 -29.28
N ASP A 259 2.09 19.48 -29.42
CA ASP A 259 0.64 19.38 -29.58
C ASP A 259 0.06 18.26 -28.69
N PRO A 260 0.16 18.40 -27.36
CA PRO A 260 -0.25 17.36 -26.42
C PRO A 260 -1.75 17.06 -26.45
N LEU A 261 -2.60 18.02 -26.84
CA LEU A 261 -4.05 17.82 -26.90
C LEU A 261 -4.48 16.84 -28.00
N SER A 262 -3.64 16.61 -29.02
CA SER A 262 -3.91 15.61 -30.07
C SER A 262 -3.36 14.22 -29.77
N ILE A 263 -2.74 14.00 -28.61
CA ILE A 263 -2.27 12.68 -28.20
C ILE A 263 -3.49 11.76 -28.00
N PRO A 264 -3.53 10.55 -28.61
CA PRO A 264 -4.60 9.59 -28.38
C PRO A 264 -4.78 9.29 -26.89
N ARG A 265 -6.03 9.32 -26.41
CA ARG A 265 -6.36 8.93 -25.04
C ARG A 265 -6.41 7.40 -24.89
N ALA A 266 -6.16 6.91 -23.69
CA ALA A 266 -6.40 5.51 -23.36
C ALA A 266 -7.84 5.10 -23.73
N PRO A 267 -8.08 3.86 -24.21
CA PRO A 267 -7.14 2.73 -24.26
C PRO A 267 -6.31 2.65 -25.55
N THR A 268 -6.31 3.66 -26.43
CA THR A 268 -5.60 3.60 -27.72
C THR A 268 -4.08 3.65 -27.52
N PRO A 269 -3.32 2.62 -27.93
CA PRO A 269 -1.86 2.63 -27.83
C PRO A 269 -1.24 3.71 -28.72
N SER A 270 -0.23 4.43 -28.21
CA SER A 270 0.55 5.39 -28.99
C SER A 270 1.91 5.61 -28.34
N GLY A 271 2.99 5.66 -29.11
CA GLY A 271 4.29 6.05 -28.56
C GLY A 271 4.32 7.51 -28.05
N ARG A 272 3.38 8.36 -28.49
CA ARG A 272 3.29 9.77 -28.03
C ARG A 272 2.90 9.88 -26.56
N THR A 273 2.37 8.81 -25.97
CA THR A 273 1.98 8.81 -24.55
C THR A 273 3.17 8.56 -23.61
N ALA A 274 4.32 8.12 -24.12
CA ALA A 274 5.54 7.91 -23.34
C ALA A 274 6.32 9.22 -23.11
N LEU A 275 6.71 9.47 -21.86
CA LEU A 275 7.46 10.65 -21.42
C LEU A 275 8.82 10.24 -20.83
N VAL A 276 9.67 11.21 -20.49
CA VAL A 276 10.97 10.91 -19.85
C VAL A 276 10.76 10.64 -18.36
N GLY A 277 11.03 9.40 -17.93
CA GLY A 277 10.92 8.98 -16.53
C GLY A 277 12.06 9.44 -15.63
N GLY A 278 11.73 9.78 -14.39
CA GLY A 278 12.67 10.28 -13.39
C GLY A 278 13.09 9.29 -12.30
N PHE A 279 12.44 8.14 -12.20
CA PHE A 279 12.59 7.22 -11.07
C PHE A 279 14.06 6.89 -10.74
N THR A 280 14.84 6.40 -11.71
CA THR A 280 16.24 6.00 -11.47
C THR A 280 17.15 7.19 -11.16
N ALA A 281 17.01 8.33 -11.85
CA ALA A 281 17.74 9.55 -11.49
C ALA A 281 17.36 10.08 -10.11
N GLY A 282 16.09 9.95 -9.71
CA GLY A 282 15.59 10.33 -8.40
C GLY A 282 16.23 9.49 -7.30
N LEU A 283 16.22 8.17 -7.43
CA LEU A 283 16.87 7.27 -6.48
C LEU A 283 18.37 7.52 -6.38
N ASP A 284 19.05 7.69 -7.53
CA ASP A 284 20.48 8.00 -7.60
C ASP A 284 20.80 9.32 -6.90
N SER A 285 20.00 10.38 -7.13
CA SER A 285 20.17 11.69 -6.48
C SER A 285 19.88 11.67 -4.99
N LEU A 286 18.84 10.95 -4.56
CA LEU A 286 18.47 10.80 -3.16
C LEU A 286 19.58 10.07 -2.39
N HIS A 287 20.04 8.94 -2.93
CA HIS A 287 21.16 8.18 -2.36
C HIS A 287 22.47 8.97 -2.41
N GLY A 288 22.76 9.67 -3.51
CA GLY A 288 23.99 10.47 -3.63
C GLY A 288 24.09 11.58 -2.58
N ARG A 289 22.97 12.13 -2.13
CA ARG A 289 22.94 13.20 -1.12
C ARG A 289 22.83 12.67 0.31
N PHE A 290 22.00 11.65 0.55
CA PHE A 290 21.60 11.22 1.89
C PHE A 290 21.95 9.76 2.22
N GLY A 291 22.48 9.02 1.26
CA GLY A 291 22.86 7.63 1.42
C GLY A 291 24.17 7.44 2.17
N ARG A 292 24.34 6.24 2.74
CA ARG A 292 25.52 5.84 3.53
C ARG A 292 26.14 4.53 3.03
N LEU A 293 25.32 3.60 2.55
CA LEU A 293 25.79 2.31 2.04
C LEU A 293 26.33 2.40 0.61
N PRO A 294 27.09 1.42 0.11
CA PRO A 294 27.42 1.36 -1.31
C PRO A 294 26.16 1.13 -2.16
N TRP A 295 25.97 1.91 -3.24
CA TRP A 295 24.81 1.82 -4.15
C TRP A 295 24.49 0.38 -4.59
N SER A 296 25.49 -0.39 -4.98
CA SER A 296 25.32 -1.78 -5.41
C SER A 296 24.67 -2.67 -4.36
N THR A 297 24.90 -2.39 -3.06
CA THR A 297 24.25 -3.10 -1.95
C THR A 297 22.74 -2.86 -1.93
N LEU A 298 22.30 -1.65 -2.31
CA LEU A 298 20.89 -1.27 -2.34
C LEU A 298 20.15 -1.87 -3.54
N VAL A 299 20.85 -2.06 -4.66
CA VAL A 299 20.28 -2.66 -5.89
C VAL A 299 20.24 -4.19 -5.80
N GLN A 300 21.13 -4.81 -5.02
CA GLN A 300 21.28 -6.26 -4.96
C GLN A 300 19.98 -7.04 -4.61
N PRO A 301 19.12 -6.60 -3.67
CA PRO A 301 17.85 -7.29 -3.42
C PRO A 301 16.93 -7.33 -4.65
N ALA A 302 16.86 -6.25 -5.41
CA ALA A 302 16.07 -6.19 -6.65
C ALA A 302 16.64 -7.12 -7.73
N ILE A 303 17.97 -7.17 -7.89
CA ILE A 303 18.64 -8.14 -8.77
C ILE A 303 18.28 -9.57 -8.37
N ALA A 304 18.39 -9.91 -7.08
CA ALA A 304 18.08 -11.25 -6.59
C ALA A 304 16.61 -11.64 -6.83
N LEU A 305 15.67 -10.72 -6.60
CA LEU A 305 14.25 -10.93 -6.87
C LEU A 305 13.96 -11.13 -8.36
N ALA A 306 14.62 -10.35 -9.24
CA ALA A 306 14.44 -10.48 -10.69
C ALA A 306 15.08 -11.78 -11.22
N ASP A 307 16.27 -12.13 -10.74
CA ASP A 307 17.07 -13.25 -11.20
C ASP A 307 16.56 -14.61 -10.69
N THR A 308 16.14 -14.70 -9.43
CA THR A 308 15.58 -15.94 -8.86
C THR A 308 14.06 -16.04 -9.01
N GLY A 309 13.42 -14.90 -9.29
CA GLY A 309 11.97 -14.75 -9.38
C GLY A 309 11.26 -14.75 -8.02
N PHE A 310 9.98 -14.42 -8.06
CA PHE A 310 9.10 -14.39 -6.89
C PHE A 310 7.78 -15.10 -7.19
N VAL A 311 7.08 -15.50 -6.12
CA VAL A 311 5.77 -16.14 -6.23
C VAL A 311 4.72 -15.08 -6.57
N VAL A 312 3.97 -15.30 -7.63
CA VAL A 312 2.87 -14.44 -8.05
C VAL A 312 1.72 -14.61 -7.07
N ASP A 313 1.31 -13.52 -6.44
CA ASP A 313 0.15 -13.52 -5.55
C ASP A 313 -1.18 -13.43 -6.33
N ALA A 314 -2.29 -13.60 -5.62
CA ALA A 314 -3.63 -13.56 -6.21
C ALA A 314 -3.99 -12.19 -6.82
N PHE A 315 -3.45 -11.09 -6.29
CA PHE A 315 -3.70 -9.75 -6.81
C PHE A 315 -2.97 -9.54 -8.15
N LEU A 316 -1.67 -9.86 -8.20
CA LEU A 316 -0.86 -9.78 -9.41
C LEU A 316 -1.42 -10.71 -10.50
N ALA A 317 -1.75 -11.97 -10.17
CA ALA A 317 -2.37 -12.91 -11.13
C ALA A 317 -3.66 -12.36 -11.74
N ARG A 318 -4.51 -11.74 -10.91
CA ARG A 318 -5.77 -11.13 -11.37
C ARG A 318 -5.52 -9.98 -12.33
N ILE A 319 -4.57 -9.08 -12.05
CA ILE A 319 -4.30 -7.95 -12.93
C ILE A 319 -3.54 -8.36 -14.20
N LEU A 320 -2.68 -9.38 -14.14
CA LEU A 320 -2.06 -9.99 -15.32
C LEU A 320 -3.14 -10.49 -16.29
N LYS A 321 -4.09 -11.28 -15.76
CA LYS A 321 -5.24 -11.76 -16.54
C LYS A 321 -6.10 -10.62 -17.08
N ALA A 322 -6.37 -9.59 -16.27
CA ALA A 322 -7.15 -8.43 -16.71
C ALA A 322 -6.46 -7.61 -17.81
N ARG A 323 -5.13 -7.76 -17.98
CA ARG A 323 -4.31 -7.04 -18.97
C ARG A 323 -3.68 -7.97 -20.00
N GLU A 324 -4.20 -9.18 -20.18
CA GLU A 324 -3.65 -10.20 -21.08
C GLU A 324 -3.45 -9.69 -22.52
N ALA A 325 -4.44 -9.00 -23.08
CA ALA A 325 -4.35 -8.46 -24.43
C ALA A 325 -3.21 -7.44 -24.59
N LEU A 326 -2.96 -6.62 -23.57
CA LEU A 326 -1.86 -5.65 -23.54
C LEU A 326 -0.51 -6.38 -23.41
N LEU A 327 -0.41 -7.30 -22.45
CA LEU A 327 0.82 -8.04 -22.15
C LEU A 327 1.20 -9.04 -23.26
N SER A 328 0.26 -9.35 -24.17
CA SER A 328 0.49 -10.18 -25.34
C SER A 328 0.81 -9.38 -26.61
N ARG A 329 0.74 -8.04 -26.56
CA ARG A 329 0.83 -7.17 -27.76
C ARG A 329 2.24 -7.13 -28.35
N THR A 330 3.26 -6.91 -27.52
CA THR A 330 4.66 -6.78 -27.96
C THR A 330 5.45 -8.05 -27.70
N GLU A 331 6.45 -8.33 -28.52
CA GLU A 331 7.33 -9.49 -28.30
C GLU A 331 8.07 -9.40 -26.97
N ALA A 332 8.50 -8.20 -26.59
CA ALA A 332 9.17 -7.96 -25.32
C ALA A 332 8.26 -8.28 -24.11
N ALA A 333 6.98 -7.91 -24.14
CA ALA A 333 6.04 -8.26 -23.08
C ALA A 333 5.74 -9.77 -23.07
N ARG A 334 5.54 -10.39 -24.24
CA ARG A 334 5.33 -11.84 -24.36
C ARG A 334 6.49 -12.63 -23.76
N ALA A 335 7.73 -12.23 -24.02
CA ALA A 335 8.91 -12.90 -23.47
C ALA A 335 8.98 -12.89 -21.94
N ILE A 336 8.36 -11.90 -21.29
CA ILE A 336 8.31 -11.79 -19.82
C ILE A 336 7.15 -12.60 -19.25
N PHE A 337 5.96 -12.44 -19.84
CA PHE A 337 4.70 -12.90 -19.23
C PHE A 337 4.10 -14.15 -19.88
N LEU A 338 4.50 -14.58 -21.06
CA LEU A 338 3.95 -15.79 -21.69
C LEU A 338 4.98 -16.92 -21.69
N ARG A 339 4.89 -17.77 -20.67
CA ARG A 339 5.66 -19.02 -20.63
C ARG A 339 4.79 -20.13 -21.18
N GLU A 340 5.27 -20.82 -22.21
CA GLU A 340 4.49 -21.88 -22.89
C GLU A 340 3.11 -21.39 -23.36
N GLY A 341 3.01 -20.10 -23.71
CA GLY A 341 1.78 -19.48 -24.20
C GLY A 341 0.75 -19.11 -23.13
N ARG A 342 1.05 -19.23 -21.83
CA ARG A 342 0.15 -18.83 -20.73
C ARG A 342 0.74 -17.75 -19.83
N LEU A 343 -0.14 -16.91 -19.28
CA LEU A 343 0.21 -15.98 -18.21
C LEU A 343 0.51 -16.72 -16.89
N PRO A 344 1.37 -16.16 -16.02
CA PRO A 344 1.53 -16.61 -14.65
C PRO A 344 0.21 -16.50 -13.89
N VAL A 345 -0.12 -17.54 -13.14
CA VAL A 345 -1.24 -17.56 -12.19
C VAL A 345 -0.73 -17.51 -10.75
N ALA A 346 -1.63 -17.35 -9.79
CA ALA A 346 -1.25 -17.32 -8.38
C ALA A 346 -0.51 -18.62 -8.00
N GLY A 347 0.60 -18.49 -7.28
CA GLY A 347 1.48 -19.61 -6.92
C GLY A 347 2.60 -19.88 -7.93
N ASP A 348 2.48 -19.44 -9.19
CA ASP A 348 3.57 -19.55 -10.15
C ASP A 348 4.77 -18.68 -9.75
N ARG A 349 5.96 -19.07 -10.19
CA ARG A 349 7.18 -18.26 -10.04
C ARG A 349 7.42 -17.40 -11.29
N LEU A 350 7.34 -16.08 -11.14
CA LEU A 350 7.71 -15.11 -12.17
C LEU A 350 9.17 -14.70 -12.00
N GLN A 351 10.00 -15.01 -13.00
CA GLN A 351 11.43 -14.64 -13.05
C GLN A 351 11.66 -13.72 -14.25
N GLN A 352 12.45 -12.67 -14.03
CA GLN A 352 12.67 -11.55 -14.94
C GLN A 352 14.18 -11.42 -15.23
N THR A 353 14.77 -12.42 -15.87
CA THR A 353 16.23 -12.50 -16.11
C THR A 353 16.78 -11.34 -16.94
N THR A 354 16.03 -10.88 -17.94
CA THR A 354 16.40 -9.69 -18.73
C THR A 354 16.43 -8.43 -17.86
N LEU A 355 15.44 -8.25 -16.98
CA LEU A 355 15.44 -7.16 -16.01
C LEU A 355 16.63 -7.28 -15.05
N ALA A 356 16.97 -8.49 -14.59
CA ALA A 356 18.14 -8.69 -13.72
C ALA A 356 19.44 -8.22 -14.39
N ALA A 357 19.62 -8.43 -15.70
CA ALA A 357 20.77 -7.89 -16.44
C ALA A 357 20.76 -6.35 -16.47
N THR A 358 19.61 -5.73 -16.73
CA THR A 358 19.44 -4.26 -16.65
C THR A 358 19.75 -3.72 -15.26
N LEU A 359 19.35 -4.43 -14.20
CA LEU A 359 19.64 -4.04 -12.81
C LEU A 359 21.11 -4.24 -12.42
N ARG A 360 21.82 -5.20 -13.00
CA ARG A 360 23.29 -5.30 -12.84
C ARG A 360 23.99 -4.07 -13.44
N ALA A 361 23.57 -3.64 -14.63
CA ALA A 361 24.08 -2.39 -15.22
C ALA A 361 23.73 -1.17 -14.34
N LEU A 362 22.53 -1.11 -13.76
CA LEU A 362 22.15 -0.08 -12.78
C LEU A 362 23.03 -0.12 -11.52
N ALA A 363 23.40 -1.30 -11.03
CA ALA A 363 24.26 -1.44 -9.85
C ALA A 363 25.70 -0.96 -10.11
N GLU A 364 26.20 -1.17 -11.32
CA GLU A 364 27.57 -0.79 -11.73
C GLU A 364 27.68 0.66 -12.18
N LEU A 365 26.73 1.11 -13.01
CA LEU A 365 26.78 2.40 -13.72
C LEU A 365 25.80 3.43 -13.15
N ARG A 366 25.14 3.09 -12.03
CA ARG A 366 24.08 3.91 -11.41
C ARG A 366 22.98 4.22 -12.42
N SER A 367 22.38 5.40 -12.38
CA SER A 367 21.26 5.75 -13.27
C SER A 367 21.65 5.97 -14.73
N ALA A 368 22.95 6.13 -15.05
CA ALA A 368 23.41 6.53 -16.37
C ALA A 368 22.87 5.72 -17.56
N PRO A 369 22.74 4.36 -17.48
CA PRO A 369 22.22 3.57 -18.60
C PRO A 369 20.79 3.90 -19.03
N PHE A 370 19.98 4.47 -18.12
CA PHE A 370 18.60 4.87 -18.43
C PHE A 370 18.51 6.16 -19.24
N TYR A 371 19.57 6.98 -19.19
CA TYR A 371 19.58 8.32 -19.78
C TYR A 371 20.56 8.44 -20.94
N THR A 372 21.58 7.59 -21.00
CA THR A 372 22.58 7.56 -22.07
C THR A 372 23.00 6.12 -22.38
N GLY A 373 23.61 5.88 -23.56
CA GLY A 373 24.08 4.56 -23.96
C GLY A 373 23.01 3.68 -24.62
N GLU A 374 23.24 2.37 -24.64
CA GLU A 374 22.49 1.46 -25.49
C GLU A 374 21.02 1.27 -25.06
N TRP A 375 20.76 1.13 -23.75
CA TRP A 375 19.38 0.98 -23.26
C TRP A 375 18.56 2.24 -23.59
N ALA A 376 19.12 3.43 -23.37
CA ALA A 376 18.49 4.70 -23.73
C ALA A 376 18.18 4.78 -25.23
N ALA A 377 19.10 4.33 -26.09
CA ALA A 377 18.86 4.28 -27.54
C ALA A 377 17.71 3.32 -27.90
N ARG A 378 17.70 2.10 -27.33
CA ARG A 378 16.62 1.12 -27.53
C ARG A 378 15.26 1.63 -27.03
N CYS A 379 15.25 2.39 -25.94
CA CYS A 379 14.05 3.04 -25.42
C CYS A 379 13.47 4.05 -26.42
N VAL A 380 14.33 4.94 -26.94
CA VAL A 380 13.93 5.92 -27.97
C VAL A 380 13.41 5.21 -29.22
N ASP A 381 14.10 4.17 -29.70
CA ASP A 381 13.69 3.43 -30.89
C ASP A 381 12.33 2.73 -30.70
N ALA A 382 12.13 2.05 -29.56
CA ALA A 382 10.87 1.37 -29.25
C ALA A 382 9.69 2.34 -29.16
N VAL A 383 9.89 3.51 -28.54
CA VAL A 383 8.85 4.55 -28.43
C VAL A 383 8.55 5.19 -29.78
N ARG A 384 9.59 5.50 -30.58
CA ARG A 384 9.43 6.10 -31.92
C ARG A 384 8.79 5.16 -32.93
N ALA A 385 9.02 3.86 -32.81
CA ALA A 385 8.37 2.85 -33.65
C ALA A 385 6.83 2.89 -33.56
N GLU A 386 6.28 3.43 -32.46
CA GLU A 386 4.85 3.65 -32.26
C GLU A 386 4.42 5.12 -32.41
N GLY A 387 5.23 5.93 -33.10
CA GLY A 387 4.95 7.34 -33.39
C GLY A 387 5.27 8.29 -32.24
N GLY A 388 6.01 7.84 -31.22
CA GLY A 388 6.43 8.67 -30.10
C GLY A 388 7.43 9.75 -30.46
N ARG A 389 7.51 10.77 -29.61
CA ARG A 389 8.35 11.95 -29.82
C ARG A 389 9.57 12.03 -28.91
N LEU A 390 9.81 10.99 -28.11
CA LEU A 390 10.97 10.88 -27.24
C LEU A 390 12.27 10.92 -28.07
N THR A 391 13.28 11.63 -27.56
CA THR A 391 14.60 11.76 -28.21
C THR A 391 15.73 11.37 -27.26
N ALA A 392 16.91 11.09 -27.81
CA ALA A 392 18.10 10.81 -26.98
C ALA A 392 18.51 12.06 -26.19
N GLU A 393 18.29 13.25 -26.75
CA GLU A 393 18.54 14.54 -26.10
C GLU A 393 17.57 14.81 -24.94
N ASP A 394 16.33 14.33 -25.02
CA ASP A 394 15.37 14.40 -23.92
C ASP A 394 15.85 13.52 -22.74
N LEU A 395 16.27 12.28 -23.02
CA LEU A 395 16.80 11.37 -22.00
C LEU A 395 18.11 11.91 -21.39
N ALA A 396 19.10 12.24 -22.21
CA ALA A 396 20.41 12.71 -21.74
C ALA A 396 20.33 14.05 -20.97
N GLY A 397 19.33 14.88 -21.30
CA GLY A 397 19.08 16.16 -20.65
C GLY A 397 18.32 16.08 -19.33
N TYR A 398 17.76 14.92 -18.97
CA TYR A 398 16.92 14.78 -17.78
C TYR A 398 17.69 14.98 -16.48
N ARG A 399 17.11 15.69 -15.51
CA ARG A 399 17.67 15.83 -14.15
C ARG A 399 16.57 15.76 -13.10
N ALA A 400 16.80 14.99 -12.04
CA ALA A 400 16.05 15.11 -10.80
C ALA A 400 16.42 16.45 -10.11
N ARG A 401 15.45 17.09 -9.46
CA ARG A 401 15.60 18.45 -8.91
C ARG A 401 15.33 18.45 -7.42
N PHE A 402 16.28 18.93 -6.63
CA PHE A 402 16.01 19.29 -5.24
C PHE A 402 15.42 20.69 -5.20
N GLU A 403 14.27 20.82 -4.54
CA GLU A 403 13.48 22.04 -4.49
C GLU A 403 13.13 22.37 -3.02
N PRO A 404 12.98 23.65 -2.66
CA PRO A 404 12.39 24.00 -1.37
C PRO A 404 10.98 23.41 -1.25
N PRO A 405 10.61 22.79 -0.12
CA PRO A 405 9.25 22.31 0.07
C PRO A 405 8.29 23.49 0.21
N LEU A 406 7.02 23.27 -0.15
CA LEU A 406 5.95 24.18 0.24
C LEU A 406 5.71 24.02 1.73
N ARG A 407 5.76 25.15 2.46
CA ARG A 407 5.58 25.19 3.92
C ARG A 407 4.27 25.88 4.28
N MET A 408 3.58 25.37 5.29
CA MET A 408 2.42 26.04 5.90
C MET A 408 2.43 25.90 7.42
N ALA A 409 1.84 26.88 8.11
CA ALA A 409 1.47 26.75 9.50
C ALA A 409 0.03 26.23 9.60
N TYR A 410 -0.20 25.19 10.39
CA TYR A 410 -1.50 24.57 10.58
C TYR A 410 -1.69 24.20 12.04
N HIS A 411 -2.60 24.88 12.75
CA HIS A 411 -2.94 24.60 14.16
C HIS A 411 -1.73 24.40 15.13
N GLY A 412 -0.64 25.15 14.92
CA GLY A 412 0.58 25.06 15.73
C GLY A 412 1.64 24.09 15.20
N PHE A 413 1.39 23.44 14.06
CA PHE A 413 2.35 22.60 13.34
C PHE A 413 2.93 23.34 12.13
N ALA A 414 4.21 23.10 11.85
CA ALA A 414 4.85 23.49 10.60
C ALA A 414 4.85 22.28 9.64
N LEU A 415 4.03 22.34 8.60
CA LEU A 415 3.90 21.29 7.60
C LEU A 415 4.77 21.61 6.39
N SER A 416 5.42 20.59 5.84
CA SER A 416 6.16 20.64 4.58
C SER A 416 5.58 19.61 3.61
N THR A 417 5.34 20.03 2.36
CA THR A 417 4.90 19.18 1.25
C THR A 417 5.60 19.58 -0.06
N LEU A 418 5.28 18.94 -1.17
CA LEU A 418 5.81 19.30 -2.48
C LEU A 418 5.34 20.70 -2.87
N GLY A 419 6.24 21.51 -3.45
CA GLY A 419 5.96 22.90 -3.80
C GLY A 419 5.99 23.20 -5.30
N GLY A 420 6.07 24.49 -5.61
CA GLY A 420 6.18 24.96 -7.00
C GLY A 420 4.94 24.63 -7.82
N SER A 421 5.13 23.91 -8.92
CA SER A 421 4.06 23.48 -9.83
C SER A 421 3.38 22.17 -9.42
N GLU A 422 3.81 21.50 -8.34
CA GLU A 422 3.25 20.22 -7.92
C GLU A 422 1.86 20.41 -7.27
N LEU A 423 0.82 20.05 -8.01
CA LEU A 423 -0.58 20.30 -7.67
C LEU A 423 -1.03 19.56 -6.41
N GLY A 424 -0.37 18.45 -6.07
CA GLY A 424 -0.68 17.68 -4.86
C GLY A 424 -0.44 18.43 -3.56
N GLY A 425 0.72 19.08 -3.45
CA GLY A 425 1.03 19.91 -2.29
C GLY A 425 0.18 21.18 -2.23
N VAL A 426 -0.09 21.79 -3.39
CA VAL A 426 -1.01 22.94 -3.50
C VAL A 426 -2.40 22.59 -2.97
N GLN A 427 -2.95 21.44 -3.39
CA GLN A 427 -4.27 21.00 -2.95
C GLN A 427 -4.30 20.62 -1.47
N LEU A 428 -3.21 20.06 -0.93
CA LEU A 428 -3.10 19.78 0.50
C LEU A 428 -3.14 21.09 1.32
N VAL A 429 -2.35 22.09 0.94
CA VAL A 429 -2.33 23.39 1.63
C VAL A 429 -3.66 24.14 1.50
N GLU A 430 -4.24 24.18 0.30
CA GLU A 430 -5.56 24.76 0.05
C GLU A 430 -6.64 24.08 0.92
N GLY A 431 -6.65 22.76 0.94
CA GLY A 431 -7.58 21.97 1.75
C GLY A 431 -7.43 22.25 3.25
N LEU A 432 -6.21 22.29 3.78
CA LEU A 432 -5.96 22.58 5.19
C LEU A 432 -6.33 24.01 5.57
N ASN A 433 -6.08 25.01 4.71
CA ASN A 433 -6.54 26.38 4.93
C ASN A 433 -8.07 26.47 4.96
N LEU A 434 -8.76 25.75 4.07
CA LEU A 434 -10.23 25.67 4.07
C LEU A 434 -10.76 24.95 5.32
N LEU A 435 -10.12 23.87 5.77
CA LEU A 435 -10.52 23.13 6.96
C LEU A 435 -10.34 23.95 8.25
N ALA A 436 -9.31 24.80 8.31
CA ALA A 436 -9.14 25.76 9.40
C ALA A 436 -10.32 26.75 9.49
N LEU A 437 -10.90 27.14 8.35
CA LEU A 437 -12.11 27.98 8.28
C LEU A 437 -13.39 27.18 8.55
N ALA A 438 -13.43 25.91 8.14
CA ALA A 438 -14.57 25.03 8.32
C ALA A 438 -14.84 24.70 9.79
N GLY A 439 -13.84 24.83 10.66
CA GLY A 439 -13.99 24.62 12.11
C GLY A 439 -14.52 23.23 12.44
N LEU A 440 -13.76 22.19 12.09
CA LEU A 440 -14.13 20.82 12.43
C LEU A 440 -13.99 20.59 13.94
N PRO A 441 -14.97 19.93 14.60
CA PRO A 441 -14.85 19.57 16.00
C PRO A 441 -13.77 18.48 16.17
N ARG A 442 -13.03 18.55 17.29
CA ARG A 442 -12.12 17.47 17.70
C ARG A 442 -12.88 16.33 18.37
N ASP A 443 -13.89 16.67 19.17
CA ASP A 443 -14.81 15.77 19.86
C ASP A 443 -16.21 16.42 19.88
N PRO A 444 -17.27 15.76 19.37
CA PRO A 444 -17.24 14.49 18.65
C PRO A 444 -16.40 14.58 17.38
N HIS A 445 -15.75 13.46 17.02
CA HIS A 445 -15.02 13.33 15.76
C HIS A 445 -15.90 13.70 14.56
N TYR A 446 -15.35 14.31 13.50
CA TYR A 446 -16.14 14.78 12.34
C TYR A 446 -16.99 13.66 11.71
N SER A 447 -16.54 12.40 11.76
CA SER A 447 -17.29 11.25 11.24
C SER A 447 -18.56 10.91 12.02
N ARG A 448 -18.78 11.56 13.17
CA ARG A 448 -19.95 11.39 14.05
C ARG A 448 -20.86 12.63 14.06
N ASP A 449 -20.52 13.66 13.29
CA ASP A 449 -21.29 14.89 13.16
C ASP A 449 -21.58 15.15 11.68
N ALA A 450 -22.86 15.11 11.30
CA ALA A 450 -23.28 15.27 9.91
C ALA A 450 -22.84 16.61 9.30
N ALA A 451 -22.91 17.70 10.07
CA ALA A 451 -22.53 19.02 9.56
C ALA A 451 -21.01 19.13 9.39
N ALA A 452 -20.23 18.57 10.31
CA ALA A 452 -18.78 18.53 10.21
C ALA A 452 -18.31 17.65 9.03
N LEU A 453 -18.86 16.43 8.91
CA LEU A 453 -18.58 15.53 7.78
C LEU A 453 -18.95 16.19 6.45
N HIS A 454 -20.12 16.83 6.37
CA HIS A 454 -20.54 17.59 5.19
C HIS A 454 -19.52 18.68 4.83
N ARG A 455 -19.09 19.51 5.79
CA ARG A 455 -18.09 20.56 5.53
C ARG A 455 -16.77 19.98 5.03
N PHE A 456 -16.30 18.88 5.62
CA PHE A 456 -15.08 18.20 5.16
C PHE A 456 -15.24 17.71 3.71
N ILE A 457 -16.35 17.04 3.39
CA ILE A 457 -16.66 16.60 2.02
C ILE A 457 -16.64 17.80 1.05
N GLN A 458 -17.28 18.93 1.39
CA GLN A 458 -17.30 20.11 0.51
C GLN A 458 -15.89 20.67 0.23
N VAL A 459 -15.00 20.67 1.23
CA VAL A 459 -13.59 21.07 1.03
C VAL A 459 -12.88 20.15 0.05
N CYS A 460 -13.03 18.83 0.22
CA CYS A 460 -12.43 17.84 -0.68
C CYS A 460 -12.95 17.99 -2.12
N ARG A 461 -14.27 18.16 -2.29
CA ARG A 461 -14.90 18.39 -3.60
C ARG A 461 -14.38 19.65 -4.27
N ALA A 462 -14.16 20.74 -3.52
CA ALA A 462 -13.62 21.98 -4.06
C ALA A 462 -12.22 21.78 -4.63
N GLY A 463 -11.34 21.10 -3.88
CA GLY A 463 -10.00 20.76 -4.34
C GLY A 463 -10.01 19.93 -5.62
N TYR A 464 -10.92 18.95 -5.73
CA TYR A 464 -11.05 18.14 -6.94
C TYR A 464 -11.44 19.00 -8.16
N VAL A 465 -12.44 19.87 -8.05
CA VAL A 465 -12.85 20.76 -9.15
C VAL A 465 -11.69 21.66 -9.58
N LEU A 466 -11.02 22.34 -8.64
CA LEU A 466 -9.95 23.27 -8.98
C LEU A 466 -8.72 22.59 -9.61
N THR A 467 -8.39 21.36 -9.18
CA THR A 467 -7.23 20.62 -9.68
C THR A 467 -7.50 19.95 -11.04
N TYR A 468 -8.66 19.33 -11.22
CA TYR A 468 -8.92 18.45 -12.37
C TYR A 468 -9.77 19.09 -13.48
N SER A 469 -10.40 20.25 -13.26
CA SER A 469 -11.14 20.95 -14.32
C SER A 469 -10.22 21.38 -15.48
N PRO A 470 -10.55 21.07 -16.75
CA PRO A 470 -9.78 21.49 -17.92
C PRO A 470 -9.89 22.99 -18.15
N VAL A 471 -8.86 23.73 -17.75
CA VAL A 471 -8.79 25.19 -17.88
C VAL A 471 -8.60 25.62 -19.34
N TYR A 472 -8.07 24.76 -20.21
CA TYR A 472 -7.63 25.11 -21.57
C TYR A 472 -8.45 24.48 -22.70
N GLN A 473 -9.77 24.43 -22.55
CA GLN A 473 -10.58 24.39 -23.77
C GLN A 473 -10.51 25.78 -24.43
N PRO A 474 -10.14 25.89 -25.72
CA PRO A 474 -10.03 27.17 -26.39
C PRO A 474 -11.42 27.82 -26.51
N ASP A 475 -11.76 28.66 -25.55
CA ASP A 475 -12.82 29.67 -25.65
C ASP A 475 -12.15 31.01 -25.97
N PRO A 476 -12.33 31.57 -27.19
CA PRO A 476 -11.74 32.83 -27.61
C PRO A 476 -12.08 34.04 -26.72
N GLY A 477 -13.10 33.94 -25.84
CA GLY A 477 -13.51 35.01 -24.94
C GLY A 477 -12.90 34.97 -23.54
N ARG A 478 -12.08 33.96 -23.22
CA ARG A 478 -11.66 33.69 -21.84
C ARG A 478 -10.17 33.99 -21.60
N PRO A 479 -9.80 34.77 -20.55
CA PRO A 479 -8.40 34.95 -20.18
C PRO A 479 -7.79 33.62 -19.70
N GLN A 480 -6.66 33.25 -20.30
CA GLN A 480 -5.90 32.05 -20.00
C GLN A 480 -4.44 32.41 -19.71
N PRO A 481 -3.84 31.93 -18.60
CA PRO A 481 -4.45 31.18 -17.50
C PRO A 481 -5.43 32.03 -16.67
N ILE A 482 -6.33 31.37 -15.95
CA ILE A 482 -7.24 32.00 -14.98
C ILE A 482 -6.44 32.31 -13.69
N PRO A 483 -6.18 33.58 -13.33
CA PRO A 483 -5.22 33.90 -12.28
C PRO A 483 -5.57 33.37 -10.89
N TRP A 484 -6.86 33.33 -10.53
CA TRP A 484 -7.28 32.99 -9.16
C TRP A 484 -7.13 31.49 -8.82
N ILE A 485 -7.02 30.62 -9.82
CA ILE A 485 -6.74 29.18 -9.62
C ILE A 485 -5.28 28.80 -9.88
N ALA A 486 -4.40 29.78 -10.11
CA ALA A 486 -2.97 29.50 -10.22
C ALA A 486 -2.44 28.91 -8.90
N PRO A 487 -1.47 27.97 -8.94
CA PRO A 487 -0.91 27.34 -7.73
C PRO A 487 -0.54 28.34 -6.62
N GLY A 488 0.14 29.43 -6.97
CA GLY A 488 0.54 30.47 -6.01
C GLY A 488 -0.64 31.21 -5.36
N ALA A 489 -1.78 31.35 -6.05
CA ALA A 489 -2.98 31.95 -5.44
C ALA A 489 -3.67 30.96 -4.49
N ARG A 490 -3.75 29.68 -4.86
CA ARG A 490 -4.48 28.64 -4.12
C ARG A 490 -3.93 28.35 -2.73
N ILE A 491 -2.63 28.55 -2.53
CA ILE A 491 -1.96 28.32 -1.24
C ILE A 491 -2.14 29.45 -0.23
N GLU A 492 -2.67 30.61 -0.65
CA GLU A 492 -2.83 31.78 0.22
C GLU A 492 -4.08 31.68 1.11
N PRO A 493 -4.00 32.02 2.41
CA PRO A 493 -5.16 32.03 3.30
C PRO A 493 -6.31 32.93 2.81
N ALA A 494 -5.99 34.03 2.14
CA ALA A 494 -6.99 34.93 1.56
C ALA A 494 -7.79 34.26 0.43
N HIS A 495 -7.14 33.41 -0.38
CA HIS A 495 -7.82 32.61 -1.39
C HIS A 495 -8.78 31.62 -0.73
N ALA A 496 -8.32 30.90 0.30
CA ALA A 496 -9.17 29.97 1.04
C ALA A 496 -10.40 30.68 1.66
N ALA A 497 -10.24 31.89 2.22
CA ALA A 497 -11.35 32.68 2.74
C ALA A 497 -12.36 33.06 1.64
N ALA A 498 -11.90 33.50 0.48
CA ALA A 498 -12.77 33.82 -0.65
C ALA A 498 -13.48 32.57 -1.20
N LEU A 499 -12.76 31.46 -1.35
CA LEU A 499 -13.31 30.19 -1.80
C LEU A 499 -14.34 29.65 -0.79
N TRP A 500 -14.06 29.72 0.52
CA TRP A 500 -14.99 29.30 1.56
C TRP A 500 -16.35 29.99 1.47
N GLN A 501 -16.38 31.29 1.18
CA GLN A 501 -17.63 32.04 0.95
C GLN A 501 -18.39 31.52 -0.28
N ARG A 502 -17.68 31.13 -1.35
CA ARG A 502 -18.31 30.51 -2.53
C ARG A 502 -18.93 29.16 -2.19
N LEU A 503 -18.26 28.35 -1.36
CA LEU A 503 -18.76 27.03 -0.92
C LEU A 503 -20.06 27.13 -0.10
N GLN A 504 -20.37 28.28 0.51
CA GLN A 504 -21.63 28.50 1.23
C GLN A 504 -22.83 28.71 0.30
N SER A 505 -22.61 28.94 -1.00
CA SER A 505 -23.68 29.18 -1.95
C SER A 505 -24.30 27.85 -2.42
N PRO A 506 -25.65 27.71 -2.46
CA PRO A 506 -26.29 26.55 -3.07
C PRO A 506 -25.83 26.34 -4.52
N GLY A 507 -25.51 25.10 -4.86
CA GLY A 507 -25.00 24.72 -6.18
C GLY A 507 -23.63 25.32 -6.53
N TRP A 508 -22.79 25.64 -5.53
CA TRP A 508 -21.46 26.21 -5.76
C TRP A 508 -20.63 25.37 -6.73
N GLU A 509 -20.72 24.04 -6.66
CA GLU A 509 -19.93 23.14 -7.49
C GLU A 509 -20.27 23.30 -8.97
N ALA A 510 -21.55 23.34 -9.32
CA ALA A 510 -22.00 23.59 -10.68
C ALA A 510 -21.60 25.00 -11.17
N LYS A 511 -21.63 26.01 -10.29
CA LYS A 511 -21.18 27.36 -10.61
C LYS A 511 -19.68 27.40 -10.91
N LEU A 512 -18.85 26.70 -10.11
CA LEU A 512 -17.42 26.59 -10.36
C LEU A 512 -17.12 25.77 -11.62
N ALA A 513 -17.81 24.66 -11.85
CA ALA A 513 -17.62 23.85 -13.04
C ALA A 513 -18.06 24.57 -14.32
N ALA A 514 -19.13 25.38 -14.26
CA ALA A 514 -19.53 26.25 -15.38
C ALA A 514 -18.50 27.34 -15.66
N GLU A 515 -17.83 27.85 -14.62
CA GLU A 515 -16.65 28.67 -14.81
C GLU A 515 -15.55 27.81 -15.43
N LEU A 516 -14.98 26.81 -14.77
CA LEU A 516 -13.71 26.14 -15.12
C LEU A 516 -13.77 25.00 -16.15
N SER A 517 -14.94 24.64 -16.64
CA SER A 517 -15.27 23.35 -17.28
C SER A 517 -15.33 22.18 -16.28
N PRO A 518 -16.24 21.19 -16.47
CA PRO A 518 -16.35 20.06 -15.57
C PRO A 518 -15.08 19.19 -15.64
N PRO A 519 -14.61 18.65 -14.51
CA PRO A 519 -13.50 17.71 -14.50
C PRO A 519 -13.87 16.43 -15.27
N PRO A 520 -12.91 15.79 -15.96
CA PRO A 520 -13.15 14.48 -16.54
C PRO A 520 -13.42 13.45 -15.45
N ALA A 521 -14.12 12.37 -15.80
CA ALA A 521 -14.13 11.18 -14.96
C ALA A 521 -12.67 10.69 -14.83
N PRO A 522 -12.20 10.37 -13.62
CA PRO A 522 -10.83 9.90 -13.46
C PRO A 522 -10.68 8.54 -14.12
N ALA A 523 -9.46 8.26 -14.56
CA ALA A 523 -9.12 6.93 -15.04
C ALA A 523 -9.40 5.87 -13.96
N SER A 524 -9.94 4.72 -14.39
CA SER A 524 -10.19 3.60 -13.50
C SER A 524 -8.89 3.00 -12.96
N GLY A 525 -8.82 2.76 -11.65
CA GLY A 525 -7.70 2.06 -11.01
C GLY A 525 -6.67 3.02 -10.42
N GLY A 526 -6.75 3.24 -9.11
CA GLY A 526 -5.73 3.98 -8.36
C GLY A 526 -4.62 3.03 -7.91
N HIS A 527 -3.37 3.36 -8.23
CA HIS A 527 -2.20 2.62 -7.80
C HIS A 527 -0.98 3.53 -7.77
N SER A 528 -0.06 3.27 -6.85
CA SER A 528 1.30 3.79 -6.73
C SER A 528 1.90 3.09 -5.51
N ASP A 529 3.15 3.40 -5.17
CA ASP A 529 3.69 3.01 -3.87
C ASP A 529 4.19 4.22 -3.07
N CYS A 530 3.94 4.16 -1.77
CA CYS A 530 4.45 5.11 -0.79
C CYS A 530 5.27 4.38 0.27
N ILE A 531 6.39 4.99 0.63
CA ILE A 531 7.34 4.51 1.62
C ILE A 531 7.62 5.65 2.61
N VAL A 532 7.52 5.36 3.90
CA VAL A 532 7.91 6.26 4.99
C VAL A 532 8.96 5.55 5.84
N VAL A 533 10.14 6.14 5.97
CA VAL A 533 11.24 5.60 6.77
C VAL A 533 11.70 6.65 7.77
N VAL A 534 11.85 6.26 9.03
CA VAL A 534 12.59 6.99 10.05
C VAL A 534 13.79 6.14 10.46
N ASP A 535 15.00 6.66 10.36
CA ASP A 535 16.22 5.93 10.76
C ASP A 535 16.66 6.21 12.20
N ALA A 536 17.79 5.61 12.59
CA ALA A 536 18.38 5.74 13.92
C ALA A 536 18.99 7.13 14.22
N ALA A 537 19.34 7.90 13.19
CA ALA A 537 19.78 9.28 13.33
C ALA A 537 18.59 10.26 13.48
N GLY A 538 17.38 9.80 13.17
CA GLY A 538 16.17 10.61 13.17
C GLY A 538 15.86 11.23 11.81
N ASP A 539 16.66 10.93 10.78
CA ASP A 539 16.37 11.38 9.42
C ASP A 539 15.10 10.66 8.92
N ILE A 540 14.28 11.38 8.18
CA ILE A 540 13.01 10.87 7.66
C ILE A 540 12.99 10.97 6.15
N THR A 541 12.61 9.89 5.47
CA THR A 541 12.33 9.89 4.03
C THR A 541 10.90 9.47 3.79
N VAL A 542 10.12 10.34 3.14
CA VAL A 542 8.81 10.01 2.56
C VAL A 542 8.98 9.96 1.05
N LEU A 543 8.79 8.80 0.44
CA LEU A 543 8.96 8.58 -1.00
C LEU A 543 7.65 8.10 -1.61
N VAL A 544 7.26 8.67 -2.75
CA VAL A 544 6.16 8.19 -3.58
C VAL A 544 6.68 7.95 -4.99
N HIS A 545 6.40 6.79 -5.56
CA HIS A 545 6.79 6.43 -6.93
C HIS A 545 5.65 5.72 -7.65
N SER A 546 5.61 5.86 -8.98
CA SER A 546 4.58 5.26 -9.82
C SER A 546 4.80 5.49 -11.32
N ILE A 547 4.05 4.77 -12.15
CA ILE A 547 3.96 5.00 -13.60
C ILE A 547 2.97 6.10 -13.99
N ASN A 548 2.13 6.55 -13.05
CA ASN A 548 1.10 7.58 -13.22
C ASN A 548 0.26 7.40 -14.49
N THR A 549 -0.21 6.18 -14.70
CA THR A 549 -1.11 5.75 -15.79
C THR A 549 -1.89 4.52 -15.31
N SER A 550 -2.71 3.93 -16.16
CA SER A 550 -3.31 2.61 -15.89
C SER A 550 -2.25 1.51 -15.77
N LEU A 551 -2.59 0.34 -15.20
CA LEU A 551 -1.63 -0.76 -15.02
C LEU A 551 -0.90 -1.14 -16.32
N TRP A 552 0.44 -1.02 -16.35
CA TRP A 552 1.33 -1.13 -17.54
C TRP A 552 1.06 -0.16 -18.70
N GLY A 553 0.16 0.81 -18.54
CA GLY A 553 -0.25 1.74 -19.58
C GLY A 553 -1.12 1.12 -20.68
N ALA A 554 -1.36 1.86 -21.75
CA ALA A 554 -2.03 1.38 -22.97
C ALA A 554 -1.05 0.86 -24.03
N THR A 555 0.24 1.20 -23.92
CA THR A 555 1.25 0.72 -24.87
C THR A 555 1.69 -0.70 -24.55
N GLY A 556 2.14 -1.06 -23.35
CA GLY A 556 2.78 -2.36 -23.14
C GLY A 556 4.11 -2.50 -23.90
N ILE A 557 4.79 -1.37 -24.11
CA ILE A 557 6.19 -1.34 -24.55
C ILE A 557 7.07 -1.78 -23.38
N PHE A 558 7.99 -2.70 -23.65
CA PHE A 558 9.03 -3.13 -22.71
C PHE A 558 10.39 -3.05 -23.38
N VAL A 559 11.40 -2.58 -22.65
CA VAL A 559 12.80 -2.51 -23.10
C VAL A 559 13.70 -3.14 -22.06
N ASP A 560 14.32 -4.26 -22.42
CA ASP A 560 15.19 -5.06 -21.55
C ASP A 560 14.58 -5.36 -20.16
N GLY A 561 13.31 -5.75 -20.15
CA GLY A 561 12.57 -6.08 -18.92
C GLY A 561 11.94 -4.90 -18.21
N VAL A 562 12.16 -3.65 -18.66
CA VAL A 562 11.57 -2.44 -18.07
C VAL A 562 10.30 -2.07 -18.85
N SER A 563 9.15 -1.97 -18.17
CA SER A 563 7.93 -1.42 -18.77
C SER A 563 8.10 0.08 -19.02
N ILE A 564 7.65 0.59 -20.17
CA ILE A 564 7.70 2.03 -20.48
C ILE A 564 6.33 2.65 -20.14
N PRO A 565 6.23 3.52 -19.12
CA PRO A 565 5.00 4.19 -18.75
C PRO A 565 4.47 5.10 -19.84
N ASP A 566 3.16 5.34 -19.79
CA ASP A 566 2.48 6.17 -20.78
C ASP A 566 1.52 7.22 -20.17
N PRO A 567 2.00 8.03 -19.21
CA PRO A 567 1.18 8.97 -18.42
C PRO A 567 0.41 10.00 -19.27
N ALA A 568 0.89 10.31 -20.48
CA ALA A 568 0.22 11.22 -21.39
C ALA A 568 -1.04 10.63 -22.05
N SER A 569 -1.42 9.38 -21.74
CA SER A 569 -2.67 8.76 -22.19
C SER A 569 -3.93 9.38 -21.58
N PHE A 570 -3.83 10.13 -20.48
CA PHE A 570 -4.95 10.88 -19.88
C PHE A 570 -4.58 12.28 -19.35
N GLN A 571 -3.29 12.65 -19.36
CA GLN A 571 -2.79 13.93 -18.82
C GLN A 571 -2.50 15.01 -19.87
N GLN A 572 -3.12 14.92 -21.06
CA GLN A 572 -2.93 15.87 -22.16
C GLN A 572 -3.17 17.32 -21.75
N ASP A 573 -4.18 17.57 -20.92
CA ASP A 573 -4.50 18.91 -20.42
C ASP A 573 -3.40 19.46 -19.48
N MET A 574 -2.81 18.62 -18.63
CA MET A 574 -1.68 19.02 -17.77
C MET A 574 -0.42 19.27 -18.59
N MET A 575 -0.18 18.47 -19.63
CA MET A 575 0.93 18.70 -20.55
C MET A 575 0.78 20.01 -21.32
N ALA A 576 -0.43 20.32 -21.80
CA ALA A 576 -0.70 21.58 -22.49
C ALA A 576 -0.45 22.80 -21.60
N ARG A 577 -0.73 22.68 -20.29
CA ARG A 577 -0.43 23.72 -19.29
C ARG A 577 1.06 23.91 -19.04
N ALA A 578 1.78 22.79 -18.90
CA ALA A 578 3.21 22.82 -18.58
C ALA A 578 4.06 23.26 -19.78
N GLY A 579 3.74 22.75 -20.97
CA GLY A 579 4.48 23.00 -22.21
C GLY A 579 5.60 22.00 -22.48
N ALA A 580 6.00 21.90 -23.75
CA ALA A 580 7.04 20.98 -24.21
C ALA A 580 8.39 21.20 -23.49
N GLY A 581 9.10 20.11 -23.17
CA GLY A 581 10.38 20.16 -22.47
C GLY A 581 10.31 20.48 -20.97
N GLN A 582 9.11 20.72 -20.43
CA GLN A 582 8.91 21.01 -19.01
C GLN A 582 8.59 19.75 -18.20
N ARG A 583 8.78 19.84 -16.87
CA ARG A 583 8.33 18.85 -15.90
C ARG A 583 6.80 18.82 -15.91
N LEU A 584 6.21 17.64 -16.07
CA LEU A 584 4.77 17.43 -15.93
C LEU A 584 4.37 17.58 -14.45
N PRO A 585 3.46 18.50 -14.09
CA PRO A 585 2.93 18.62 -12.74
C PRO A 585 2.29 17.31 -12.26
N ASN A 586 2.49 16.97 -10.99
CA ASN A 586 1.89 15.78 -10.38
C ASN A 586 0.98 16.11 -9.19
N VAL A 587 0.16 15.15 -8.81
CA VAL A 587 -0.87 15.28 -7.77
C VAL A 587 -0.51 14.57 -6.46
N VAL A 588 0.61 13.86 -6.35
CA VAL A 588 1.05 13.25 -5.08
C VAL A 588 1.33 14.30 -4.01
N ASN A 589 1.03 13.98 -2.76
CA ASN A 589 1.03 14.93 -1.64
C ASN A 589 1.67 14.37 -0.36
N PRO A 590 2.94 13.91 -0.41
CA PRO A 590 3.65 13.53 0.81
C PRO A 590 3.71 14.73 1.78
N VAL A 591 3.76 14.44 3.09
CA VAL A 591 3.78 15.46 4.13
C VAL A 591 4.72 15.09 5.27
N ILE A 592 5.46 16.08 5.77
CA ILE A 592 6.18 16.01 7.05
C ILE A 592 5.70 17.17 7.92
N ALA A 593 5.22 16.87 9.12
CA ALA A 593 4.76 17.85 10.11
C ALA A 593 5.75 17.94 11.26
N LEU A 594 6.07 19.17 11.66
CA LEU A 594 6.92 19.48 12.79
C LEU A 594 6.13 20.25 13.85
N ARG A 595 6.46 20.03 15.12
CA ARG A 595 6.03 20.85 16.25
C ARG A 595 7.27 21.26 17.04
N ASP A 596 7.43 22.56 17.29
CA ASP A 596 8.60 23.11 18.00
C ASP A 596 9.95 22.63 17.41
N GLY A 597 10.01 22.53 16.07
CA GLY A 597 11.20 22.08 15.33
C GLY A 597 11.45 20.56 15.32
N GLN A 598 10.60 19.77 15.99
CA GLN A 598 10.71 18.30 16.03
C GLN A 598 9.66 17.64 15.14
N PRO A 599 10.00 16.59 14.37
CA PRO A 599 9.03 15.89 13.54
C PRO A 599 8.02 15.15 14.41
N VAL A 600 6.74 15.24 14.04
CA VAL A 600 5.62 14.58 14.73
C VAL A 600 4.78 13.70 13.80
N LEU A 601 4.85 13.92 12.49
CA LEU A 601 4.17 13.11 11.48
C LEU A 601 4.97 13.10 10.19
N ALA A 602 5.08 11.94 9.58
CA ALA A 602 5.50 11.77 8.19
C ALA A 602 4.52 10.81 7.51
N ALA A 603 3.95 11.21 6.38
CA ALA A 603 2.92 10.43 5.70
C ALA A 603 2.94 10.63 4.19
N GLY A 604 2.49 9.62 3.45
CA GLY A 604 2.19 9.73 2.02
C GLY A 604 0.95 8.90 1.65
N ALA A 605 0.20 9.38 0.66
CA ALA A 605 -1.01 8.75 0.17
C ALA A 605 -0.91 8.47 -1.33
N ILE A 606 -1.61 7.42 -1.77
CA ILE A 606 -1.60 6.89 -3.14
C ILE A 606 -3.02 6.58 -3.61
N GLY A 607 -3.21 6.43 -4.92
CA GLY A 607 -4.50 6.08 -5.53
C GLY A 607 -5.38 7.29 -5.85
N ASN A 608 -6.62 7.05 -6.29
CA ASN A 608 -7.45 8.09 -6.92
C ASN A 608 -8.01 9.16 -5.96
N ALA A 609 -8.11 8.85 -4.67
CA ALA A 609 -8.61 9.73 -3.61
C ALA A 609 -7.48 10.13 -2.61
N LEU A 610 -6.24 10.24 -3.11
CA LEU A 610 -5.06 10.46 -2.26
C LEU A 610 -5.15 11.77 -1.47
N HIS A 611 -5.82 12.79 -2.02
CA HIS A 611 -5.97 14.09 -1.36
C HIS A 611 -6.93 14.00 -0.18
N GLU A 612 -8.07 13.35 -0.37
CA GLU A 612 -9.07 13.13 0.66
C GLU A 612 -8.52 12.25 1.77
N CYS A 613 -7.79 11.18 1.42
CA CYS A 613 -7.13 10.33 2.39
C CYS A 613 -6.06 11.09 3.19
N MET A 614 -5.23 11.91 2.53
CA MET A 614 -4.20 12.66 3.23
C MET A 614 -4.79 13.73 4.16
N LEU A 615 -5.84 14.45 3.72
CA LEU A 615 -6.50 15.44 4.58
C LEU A 615 -7.12 14.77 5.81
N GLN A 616 -7.80 13.62 5.64
CA GLN A 616 -8.35 12.86 6.76
C GLN A 616 -7.24 12.43 7.72
N ALA A 617 -6.15 11.84 7.20
CA ALA A 617 -5.03 11.41 8.04
C ALA A 617 -4.37 12.58 8.81
N VAL A 618 -4.19 13.74 8.18
CA VAL A 618 -3.63 14.94 8.83
C VAL A 618 -4.56 15.45 9.92
N VAL A 619 -5.87 15.57 9.67
CA VAL A 619 -6.85 16.01 10.66
C VAL A 619 -6.94 15.03 11.83
N ASP A 620 -7.09 13.74 11.54
CA ASP A 620 -7.19 12.68 12.55
C ASP A 620 -5.99 12.68 13.49
N ILE A 621 -4.78 12.76 12.93
CA ILE A 621 -3.55 12.60 13.70
C ILE A 621 -3.16 13.90 14.41
N LEU A 622 -3.21 15.04 13.73
CA LEU A 622 -2.72 16.31 14.27
C LEU A 622 -3.77 17.05 15.11
N ASP A 623 -5.05 17.04 14.69
CA ASP A 623 -6.12 17.76 15.39
C ASP A 623 -6.86 16.89 16.41
N CYS A 624 -7.17 15.64 16.03
CA CYS A 624 -7.89 14.70 16.91
C CYS A 624 -6.96 13.85 17.79
N GLY A 625 -5.64 13.91 17.56
CA GLY A 625 -4.64 13.19 18.38
C GLY A 625 -4.69 11.67 18.23
N LEU A 626 -5.25 11.17 17.12
CA LEU A 626 -5.30 9.74 16.84
C LEU A 626 -3.91 9.22 16.43
N THR A 627 -3.61 7.98 16.80
CA THR A 627 -2.47 7.27 16.21
C THR A 627 -2.77 6.91 14.75
N PRO A 628 -1.74 6.68 13.89
CA PRO A 628 -1.97 6.25 12.51
C PRO A 628 -2.89 5.04 12.38
N ARG A 629 -2.77 4.05 13.28
CA ARG A 629 -3.64 2.87 13.27
C ARG A 629 -5.09 3.21 13.62
N GLN A 630 -5.30 4.13 14.56
CA GLN A 630 -6.65 4.60 14.92
C GLN A 630 -7.27 5.39 13.78
N SER A 631 -6.53 6.34 13.16
CA SER A 631 -6.98 7.09 11.98
C SER A 631 -7.38 6.15 10.84
N MET A 632 -6.57 5.14 10.53
CA MET A 632 -6.88 4.17 9.46
C MET A 632 -8.13 3.32 9.76
N ALA A 633 -8.51 3.20 11.04
CA ALA A 633 -9.71 2.49 11.48
C ALA A 633 -10.95 3.39 11.56
N MET A 634 -10.82 4.70 11.35
CA MET A 634 -11.97 5.62 11.32
C MET A 634 -12.81 5.41 10.05
N PRO A 635 -14.12 5.70 10.09
CA PRO A 635 -14.97 5.68 8.90
C PRO A 635 -14.43 6.62 7.82
N ARG A 636 -14.24 6.11 6.60
CA ARG A 636 -13.64 6.88 5.51
C ARG A 636 -14.63 7.33 4.45
N PHE A 637 -14.37 8.52 3.90
CA PHE A 637 -14.90 8.93 2.62
C PHE A 637 -13.75 9.13 1.63
N TRP A 638 -14.04 9.09 0.33
CA TRP A 638 -13.04 9.25 -0.73
C TRP A 638 -13.34 10.48 -1.59
N GLY A 639 -13.07 10.47 -2.88
CA GLY A 639 -13.54 11.51 -3.78
C GLY A 639 -14.97 11.27 -4.27
N PRO A 640 -15.44 12.10 -5.21
CA PRO A 640 -16.71 11.89 -5.91
C PRO A 640 -16.86 10.46 -6.47
N TRP A 641 -18.09 10.00 -6.65
CA TRP A 641 -18.29 8.67 -7.24
C TRP A 641 -17.91 8.66 -8.72
N TRP A 642 -16.85 7.89 -9.03
CA TRP A 642 -16.28 7.76 -10.37
C TRP A 642 -16.68 6.45 -11.08
N GLY A 643 -17.66 5.72 -10.54
CA GLY A 643 -18.01 4.37 -10.98
C GLY A 643 -19.13 4.27 -11.99
N GLY A 644 -19.79 5.37 -12.34
CA GLY A 644 -20.87 5.34 -13.33
C GLY A 644 -20.91 6.60 -14.19
N GLU A 645 -22.10 6.91 -14.69
CA GLU A 645 -22.31 8.04 -15.60
C GLU A 645 -21.94 9.38 -14.93
N ALA A 646 -21.67 10.41 -15.74
CA ALA A 646 -21.34 11.74 -15.23
C ALA A 646 -22.39 12.33 -14.27
N SER A 647 -23.66 11.88 -14.38
CA SER A 647 -24.75 12.23 -13.47
C SER A 647 -24.54 11.73 -12.03
N GLU A 648 -23.75 10.67 -11.83
CA GLU A 648 -23.47 10.11 -10.51
C GLU A 648 -22.33 10.84 -9.78
N TYR A 649 -21.59 11.72 -10.47
CA TYR A 649 -20.48 12.49 -9.91
C TYR A 649 -20.89 13.41 -8.74
N ALA A 650 -22.18 13.78 -8.67
CA ALA A 650 -22.73 14.49 -7.51
C ALA A 650 -22.64 13.68 -6.22
N ARG A 651 -22.62 12.33 -6.30
CA ARG A 651 -22.54 11.46 -5.14
C ARG A 651 -21.14 11.42 -4.57
N GLN A 652 -21.05 11.44 -3.25
CA GLN A 652 -19.80 11.28 -2.51
C GLN A 652 -19.62 9.82 -2.10
N ALA A 653 -18.47 9.23 -2.43
CA ALA A 653 -18.17 7.87 -2.03
C ALA A 653 -17.83 7.79 -0.53
N ILE A 654 -18.48 6.86 0.18
CA ILE A 654 -18.26 6.58 1.61
C ILE A 654 -18.06 5.08 1.84
N GLU A 655 -17.41 4.75 2.95
CA GLU A 655 -17.27 3.37 3.41
C GLU A 655 -18.63 2.80 3.83
N ALA A 656 -19.01 1.68 3.22
CA ALA A 656 -20.25 0.99 3.56
C ALA A 656 -20.27 0.59 5.03
N ASP A 657 -21.42 0.81 5.69
CA ASP A 657 -21.72 0.41 7.06
C ASP A 657 -20.77 0.98 8.14
N ALA A 658 -19.95 1.98 7.80
CA ALA A 658 -19.00 2.59 8.74
C ALA A 658 -19.52 3.86 9.41
N PHE A 659 -20.42 4.60 8.76
CA PHE A 659 -21.05 5.80 9.32
C PHE A 659 -22.39 5.46 9.95
N ALA A 660 -22.72 6.13 11.06
CA ALA A 660 -24.01 5.96 11.72
C ALA A 660 -25.15 6.44 10.79
N PRO A 661 -26.31 5.76 10.74
CA PRO A 661 -27.39 6.09 9.80
C PRO A 661 -27.92 7.52 9.91
N ASP A 662 -27.93 8.09 11.12
CA ASP A 662 -28.33 9.48 11.39
C ASP A 662 -27.31 10.49 10.83
N VAL A 663 -26.01 10.16 10.88
CA VAL A 663 -24.95 10.97 10.25
C VAL A 663 -25.12 10.97 8.73
N VAL A 664 -25.35 9.80 8.13
CA VAL A 664 -25.60 9.66 6.68
C VAL A 664 -26.81 10.48 6.27
N ALA A 665 -27.95 10.29 6.94
CA ALA A 665 -29.18 11.02 6.66
C ALA A 665 -29.02 12.54 6.85
N GLY A 666 -28.25 12.96 7.86
CA GLY A 666 -27.94 14.37 8.10
C GLY A 666 -27.12 15.01 6.98
N VAL A 667 -26.13 14.31 6.44
CA VAL A 667 -25.33 14.80 5.29
C VAL A 667 -26.19 14.89 4.03
N GLU A 668 -27.05 13.91 3.79
CA GLU A 668 -27.98 13.95 2.66
C GLU A 668 -29.01 15.08 2.78
N ALA A 669 -29.50 15.35 4.01
CA ALA A 669 -30.40 16.47 4.29
C ALA A 669 -29.73 17.84 4.07
N LEU A 670 -28.40 17.92 4.18
CA LEU A 670 -27.61 19.10 3.82
C LEU A 670 -27.37 19.25 2.30
N GLY A 671 -27.88 18.30 1.50
CA GLY A 671 -27.87 18.36 0.03
C GLY A 671 -26.71 17.61 -0.62
N GLN A 672 -25.91 16.86 0.14
CA GLN A 672 -24.81 16.05 -0.40
C GLN A 672 -25.25 14.58 -0.51
N PRO A 673 -25.56 14.06 -1.70
CA PRO A 673 -25.91 12.66 -1.85
C PRO A 673 -24.69 11.77 -1.58
N LEU A 674 -24.91 10.66 -0.88
CA LEU A 674 -23.86 9.70 -0.50
C LEU A 674 -24.00 8.39 -1.28
N ARG A 675 -22.89 7.67 -1.44
CA ARG A 675 -22.83 6.35 -2.06
C ARG A 675 -21.91 5.45 -1.24
N ALA A 676 -22.51 4.49 -0.55
CA ALA A 676 -21.76 3.42 0.10
C ALA A 676 -21.05 2.55 -0.94
N MET A 677 -19.74 2.39 -0.79
CA MET A 677 -18.93 1.51 -1.64
C MET A 677 -19.01 0.07 -1.16
N THR A 678 -19.32 -0.84 -2.08
CA THR A 678 -19.20 -2.29 -1.83
C THR A 678 -17.76 -2.67 -1.52
N ALA A 679 -17.56 -3.84 -0.91
CA ALA A 679 -16.24 -4.40 -0.67
C ALA A 679 -15.43 -4.51 -1.98
N ALA A 680 -16.04 -4.95 -3.10
CA ALA A 680 -15.36 -5.08 -4.38
C ALA A 680 -14.93 -3.73 -4.98
N GLU A 681 -15.78 -2.71 -4.86
CA GLU A 681 -15.46 -1.34 -5.29
C GLU A 681 -14.32 -0.77 -4.45
N ARG A 682 -14.29 -1.04 -3.13
CA ARG A 682 -13.17 -0.61 -2.28
C ARG A 682 -11.82 -1.13 -2.79
N ARG A 683 -11.73 -2.41 -3.15
CA ARG A 683 -10.48 -3.04 -3.64
C ARG A 683 -9.89 -2.42 -4.91
N SER A 684 -10.69 -1.74 -5.71
CA SER A 684 -10.29 -1.28 -7.05
C SER A 684 -10.26 0.24 -7.20
N ARG A 685 -10.84 0.98 -6.25
CA ARG A 685 -11.14 2.42 -6.41
C ARG A 685 -10.76 3.29 -5.21
N VAL A 686 -10.18 2.74 -4.14
CA VAL A 686 -9.79 3.51 -2.95
C VAL A 686 -8.33 3.94 -2.99
N SER A 687 -8.04 4.91 -2.14
CA SER A 687 -6.71 5.36 -1.82
C SER A 687 -6.20 4.75 -0.52
N TYR A 688 -4.89 4.60 -0.47
CA TYR A 688 -4.17 4.04 0.66
C TYR A 688 -3.11 5.03 1.10
N TRP A 689 -2.67 4.92 2.36
CA TRP A 689 -1.64 5.79 2.90
C TRP A 689 -0.81 5.04 3.93
N ALA A 690 0.46 5.40 4.03
CA ALA A 690 1.35 4.96 5.09
C ALA A 690 1.81 6.17 5.89
N ALA A 691 1.93 6.02 7.21
CA ALA A 691 2.46 7.09 8.05
C ALA A 691 3.25 6.56 9.23
N ILE A 692 4.14 7.42 9.72
CA ILE A 692 4.82 7.31 11.00
C ILE A 692 4.55 8.59 11.79
N GLN A 693 3.87 8.45 12.91
CA GLN A 693 3.73 9.47 13.95
C GLN A 693 4.88 9.32 14.95
N LEU A 694 5.48 10.44 15.34
CA LEU A 694 6.59 10.49 16.27
C LEU A 694 6.18 11.31 17.50
N ASP A 695 6.40 10.76 18.69
CA ASP A 695 6.29 11.49 19.94
C ASP A 695 7.71 11.84 20.43
N PRO A 696 8.17 13.10 20.25
CA PRO A 696 9.52 13.50 20.65
C PRO A 696 9.70 13.50 22.18
N ALA A 697 8.63 13.62 22.97
CA ALA A 697 8.72 13.64 24.43
C ALA A 697 8.95 12.24 25.00
N THR A 698 8.32 11.20 24.42
CA THR A 698 8.41 9.83 24.93
C THR A 698 9.32 8.92 24.11
N GLY A 699 9.73 9.35 22.92
CA GLY A 699 10.45 8.54 21.92
C GLY A 699 9.58 7.43 21.32
N LEU A 700 8.26 7.46 21.53
CA LEU A 700 7.33 6.51 20.94
C LEU A 700 7.15 6.83 19.46
N ARG A 701 7.18 5.81 18.62
CA ARG A 701 6.84 5.90 17.20
C ARG A 701 5.65 5.00 16.95
N CYS A 702 4.63 5.54 16.31
CA CYS A 702 3.43 4.80 15.92
C CYS A 702 3.31 4.84 14.41
N ALA A 703 3.09 3.70 13.78
CA ALA A 703 2.98 3.62 12.33
C ALA A 703 1.78 2.77 11.91
N ALA A 704 1.28 3.04 10.72
CA ALA A 704 0.29 2.23 10.05
C ALA A 704 0.57 2.16 8.56
N ALA A 705 0.27 0.99 7.99
CA ALA A 705 0.25 0.71 6.58
C ALA A 705 -1.08 0.02 6.24
N PRO A 706 -1.59 0.20 5.00
CA PRO A 706 -2.78 -0.50 4.56
C PRO A 706 -2.57 -2.02 4.66
N PRO A 707 -3.58 -2.79 5.11
CA PRO A 707 -3.55 -4.24 4.98
C PRO A 707 -3.59 -4.68 3.51
N GLU A 708 -4.07 -3.82 2.61
CA GLU A 708 -4.10 -4.06 1.18
C GLU A 708 -2.69 -4.07 0.56
N PHE A 709 -2.49 -4.90 -0.48
CA PHE A 709 -1.23 -5.08 -1.22
C PHE A 709 0.00 -5.55 -0.41
N ASP A 710 -0.24 -6.21 0.72
CA ASP A 710 0.83 -6.67 1.60
C ASP A 710 1.73 -5.53 2.11
N GLY A 711 1.12 -4.35 2.34
CA GLY A 711 1.75 -3.28 3.10
C GLY A 711 2.25 -3.79 4.45
N LEU A 712 3.28 -3.15 5.02
CA LEU A 712 3.90 -3.62 6.27
C LEU A 712 4.44 -2.45 7.08
N VAL A 713 4.42 -2.63 8.40
CA VAL A 713 5.16 -1.83 9.35
C VAL A 713 6.29 -2.68 9.92
N GLU A 714 7.53 -2.21 9.77
CA GLU A 714 8.72 -2.83 10.34
C GLU A 714 9.27 -1.96 11.47
N VAL A 715 9.47 -2.58 12.63
CA VAL A 715 9.98 -1.93 13.84
C VAL A 715 11.38 -2.46 14.13
N LEU A 716 12.35 -1.56 14.17
CA LEU A 716 13.73 -1.91 14.48
C LEU A 716 14.06 -1.45 15.90
N GLY A 717 14.09 -2.42 16.81
CA GLY A 717 14.53 -2.27 18.20
C GLY A 717 16.04 -2.16 18.33
N ARG A 718 16.50 -1.94 19.57
CA ARG A 718 17.92 -1.95 19.93
C ARG A 718 18.53 -3.34 19.86
#